data_AF-A0A819FDL9-F1
#
_entry.id   AF-A0A819FDL9-F1
#
_cell.length_a   1.000
_cell.length_b   1.000
_cell.length_c   1.000
_cell.angle_alpha   90.00
_cell.angle_beta   90.00
_cell.angle_gamma   90.00
#
_symmetry.space_group_name_H-M   'P 1'
#
loop_
_entity.id
_entity.type
_entity.pdbx_description
1 polymer ?
#
loop_
_entity_poly.entity_id
_entity_poly.type
_entity_poly.pdbx_seq_one_letter_code
_entity_poly.pdbx_strand_id
1 'polypeptide(L)'
;MTKDLSKQTADLLWFQLYHDILFQLSYDETAKQEMIDASHFYYRDNIKVLEVIEKFENDYRSEEVFQWYLKKSFPYKIINKALRVKDFDQLYIFRYFMKDLTESFIRAHQQLVETSKELSITYREMRLTKDQIKKFKENEGKLVSTNGLLTTNILRSTTLKQALEPTTQIDLVSVLLEIHCNEQNLNSSVIVADNFHSSKSSCDKEQEIIFNSNVTFRVESVRKEEEIWLIKMNASNEGQNIKEKYIKDSHRQIEGLSIEVLFGRLMCDMGLWNQSQYFLEYLLNKSNSNQKDLIIIECSLGEVLQWKGEWNEARKYYDHVYNRIMKAKPKQISNLAFILFNIGELLYLEGKYDEASDYYEQALTVRKENCLFTMIDESCPANYERSSIISYIRRFFRPVVLNFGELVQIYFRWFWNRWFKGLFGRFLSKYMTNKRELVGKKLTPRRVLEMCQNIQDIGRLQTDGRKRSDNLFIAASLRSFGKIFDRQEKYDEALNCHKQALAMFEDYYESSHIDIALTYYYMGQVLRHQGNYEKALDFSQRAMSIYTRYYPNGHAYIASTLNSIGHILYYEGKHDESLKIFEQALTMLKKYYPCGHVEVAFNLAGTANAHYQQGKYDQFLTFNEQALEILRKYYFPGHDEIICILSNIGYVKTEQGKYDEALDFYQQTLAMLEKYYPSYHASIANTLNYISNVLRCQSKYDEALCYCQRALTMQESYYPSGHASMASSFSNIAVTLIGQGKYNEAIDFQERALSTVEKHNPANHSSIAVNMNNMGFILNKQEKYDEALNFHQRALKIEEKYCSSQKREIAKILGLIGDIFENLNKPILALDYYQQALAIYKTCLHPWHSNVWSLELNIERLSEELGIQL
;
A
#
# COMPACT_ATOMS: atom_id res chain seq x y z
N MET A 1 5.07 23.72 -18.26
CA MET A 1 5.67 23.78 -19.62
C MET A 1 6.89 22.89 -19.82
N THR A 2 7.55 22.32 -18.80
CA THR A 2 8.74 21.47 -19.02
C THR A 2 8.51 19.97 -18.82
N LYS A 3 7.26 19.52 -18.67
CA LYS A 3 6.92 18.10 -18.52
C LYS A 3 6.46 17.53 -19.86
N ASP A 4 6.96 16.35 -20.21
CA ASP A 4 6.60 15.59 -21.41
C ASP A 4 5.23 14.92 -21.26
N LEU A 5 4.27 15.34 -22.08
CA LEU A 5 2.89 14.82 -22.07
C LEU A 5 2.72 13.47 -22.77
N SER A 6 3.70 13.01 -23.55
CA SER A 6 3.60 11.73 -24.26
C SER A 6 3.66 10.51 -23.34
N LYS A 7 4.14 10.67 -22.11
CA LYS A 7 4.38 9.58 -21.15
C LYS A 7 3.18 9.20 -20.26
N GLN A 8 1.96 9.65 -20.59
CA GLN A 8 0.70 9.33 -19.89
C GLN A 8 0.81 9.31 -18.35
N THR A 9 0.75 10.49 -17.71
CA THR A 9 0.73 10.59 -16.24
C THR A 9 -0.56 11.25 -15.76
N ALA A 10 -1.20 10.68 -14.73
CA ALA A 10 -2.44 11.20 -14.13
C ALA A 10 -2.32 12.69 -13.72
N ASP A 11 -1.12 13.07 -13.27
CA ASP A 11 -0.68 14.42 -12.92
C ASP A 11 -0.89 15.49 -14.02
N LEU A 12 -0.92 15.05 -15.29
CA LEU A 12 -0.88 15.89 -16.49
C LEU A 12 -2.25 16.08 -17.15
N LEU A 13 -3.11 15.06 -17.04
CA LEU A 13 -4.50 15.07 -17.48
C LEU A 13 -5.40 15.89 -16.54
N TRP A 14 -4.94 16.05 -15.30
CA TRP A 14 -5.65 16.75 -14.23
C TRP A 14 -6.10 18.16 -14.62
N PHE A 15 -5.23 18.96 -15.26
CA PHE A 15 -5.59 20.34 -15.56
C PHE A 15 -6.68 20.45 -16.63
N GLN A 16 -6.64 19.54 -17.60
CA GLN A 16 -7.63 19.49 -18.68
C GLN A 16 -8.97 18.91 -18.20
N LEU A 17 -8.95 17.96 -17.27
CA LEU A 17 -10.14 17.45 -16.60
C LEU A 17 -10.74 18.50 -15.66
N TYR A 18 -9.91 19.20 -14.88
CA TYR A 18 -10.32 20.27 -13.97
C TYR A 18 -11.05 21.40 -14.71
N HIS A 19 -10.53 21.80 -15.87
CA HIS A 19 -11.16 22.80 -16.72
C HIS A 19 -12.55 22.36 -17.21
N ASP A 20 -12.70 21.09 -17.61
CA ASP A 20 -14.00 20.52 -18.04
C ASP A 20 -14.99 20.42 -16.87
N ILE A 21 -14.51 20.18 -15.65
CA ILE A 21 -15.31 20.11 -14.41
C ILE A 21 -15.79 21.50 -14.00
N LEU A 22 -14.92 22.52 -14.06
CA LEU A 22 -15.27 23.91 -13.75
C LEU A 22 -16.47 24.42 -14.56
N PHE A 23 -16.61 24.02 -15.83
CA PHE A 23 -17.76 24.38 -16.66
C PHE A 23 -19.10 23.88 -16.14
N GLN A 24 -19.08 22.80 -15.37
CA GLN A 24 -20.28 22.07 -14.96
C GLN A 24 -20.68 22.34 -13.51
N LEU A 25 -19.78 22.95 -12.72
CA LEU A 25 -20.10 23.41 -11.38
C LEU A 25 -21.22 24.46 -11.38
N SER A 26 -21.94 24.54 -10.25
CA SER A 26 -23.05 25.48 -10.09
C SER A 26 -22.58 26.91 -10.30
N TYR A 27 -23.24 27.56 -11.26
CA TYR A 27 -23.00 28.92 -11.72
C TYR A 27 -24.22 29.75 -11.34
N ASP A 28 -24.26 30.15 -10.08
CA ASP A 28 -25.35 30.89 -9.45
C ASP A 28 -24.81 32.11 -8.69
N GLU A 29 -25.71 33.00 -8.28
CA GLU A 29 -25.35 34.19 -7.49
C GLU A 29 -24.68 33.81 -6.16
N THR A 30 -24.94 32.61 -5.62
CA THR A 30 -24.23 32.10 -4.45
C THR A 30 -22.74 31.90 -4.72
N ALA A 31 -22.37 31.30 -5.85
CA ALA A 31 -20.97 31.18 -6.26
C ALA A 31 -20.30 32.55 -6.49
N LYS A 32 -21.04 33.53 -7.02
CA LYS A 32 -20.55 34.90 -7.17
C LYS A 32 -20.27 35.54 -5.80
N GLN A 33 -21.19 35.39 -4.85
CA GLN A 33 -21.00 35.94 -3.50
C GLN A 33 -19.85 35.27 -2.75
N GLU A 34 -19.74 33.94 -2.80
CA GLU A 34 -18.63 33.20 -2.19
C GLU A 34 -17.26 33.71 -2.69
N MET A 35 -17.16 34.01 -3.98
CA MET A 35 -15.95 34.58 -4.59
C MET A 35 -15.65 35.99 -4.06
N ILE A 36 -16.68 36.84 -3.94
CA ILE A 36 -16.54 38.22 -3.46
C ILE A 36 -16.12 38.22 -1.98
N ASP A 37 -16.79 37.45 -1.15
CA ASP A 37 -16.50 37.33 0.29
C ASP A 37 -15.05 36.83 0.52
N ALA A 38 -14.64 35.81 -0.22
CA ALA A 38 -13.27 35.30 -0.17
C ALA A 38 -12.24 36.34 -0.64
N SER A 39 -12.59 37.16 -1.63
CA SER A 39 -11.74 38.25 -2.13
C SER A 39 -11.57 39.37 -1.09
N HIS A 40 -12.65 39.77 -0.42
CA HIS A 40 -12.60 40.70 0.71
C HIS A 40 -11.72 40.18 1.84
N PHE A 41 -11.85 38.90 2.19
CA PHE A 41 -11.02 38.28 3.21
C PHE A 41 -9.53 38.26 2.82
N TYR A 42 -9.23 37.85 1.59
CA TYR A 42 -7.85 37.73 1.09
C TYR A 42 -7.13 39.08 1.01
N TYR A 43 -7.87 40.16 0.70
CA TYR A 43 -7.33 41.52 0.56
C TYR A 43 -7.72 42.47 1.69
N ARG A 44 -8.14 41.95 2.86
CA ARG A 44 -8.61 42.75 4.01
C ARG A 44 -7.67 43.89 4.44
N ASP A 45 -6.37 43.71 4.24
CA ASP A 45 -5.31 44.67 4.63
C ASP A 45 -4.90 45.60 3.48
N ASN A 46 -5.56 45.53 2.31
CA ASN A 46 -5.23 46.31 1.11
C ASN A 46 -6.42 47.14 0.60
N ILE A 47 -6.56 48.35 1.18
CA ILE A 47 -7.66 49.29 0.92
C ILE A 47 -7.85 49.56 -0.59
N LYS A 48 -6.77 49.75 -1.35
CA LYS A 48 -6.84 50.02 -2.80
C LYS A 48 -7.43 48.86 -3.60
N VAL A 49 -7.22 47.62 -3.15
CA VAL A 49 -7.78 46.44 -3.82
C VAL A 49 -9.22 46.21 -3.37
N LEU A 50 -9.56 46.52 -2.12
CA LEU A 50 -10.94 46.46 -1.61
C LEU A 50 -11.88 47.40 -2.38
N GLU A 51 -11.46 48.64 -2.66
CA GLU A 51 -12.23 49.57 -3.52
C GLU A 51 -12.51 48.99 -4.92
N VAL A 52 -11.56 48.22 -5.46
CA VAL A 52 -11.71 47.54 -6.76
C VAL A 52 -12.64 46.32 -6.64
N ILE A 53 -12.66 45.63 -5.51
CA ILE A 53 -13.58 44.51 -5.23
C ILE A 53 -15.01 45.03 -5.06
N GLU A 54 -15.22 46.11 -4.31
CA GLU A 54 -16.54 46.74 -4.16
C GLU A 54 -17.08 47.24 -5.50
N LYS A 55 -16.21 47.81 -6.33
CA LYS A 55 -16.58 48.18 -7.70
C LYS A 55 -16.93 46.95 -8.55
N PHE A 56 -16.17 45.87 -8.40
CA PHE A 56 -16.44 44.61 -9.09
C PHE A 56 -17.79 44.04 -8.66
N GLU A 57 -18.11 44.00 -7.37
CA GLU A 57 -19.38 43.49 -6.84
C GLU A 57 -20.59 44.21 -7.45
N ASN A 58 -20.52 45.55 -7.55
CA ASN A 58 -21.62 46.38 -8.04
C ASN A 58 -21.72 46.41 -9.58
N ASP A 59 -20.59 46.48 -10.28
CA ASP A 59 -20.57 46.78 -11.72
C ASP A 59 -20.35 45.53 -12.60
N TYR A 60 -19.90 44.39 -12.05
CA TYR A 60 -19.50 43.23 -12.85
C TYR A 60 -20.68 42.58 -13.58
N ARG A 61 -20.49 42.44 -14.90
CA ARG A 61 -21.35 41.67 -15.80
C ARG A 61 -20.53 40.59 -16.49
N SER A 62 -21.10 39.41 -16.68
CA SER A 62 -20.47 38.26 -17.32
C SER A 62 -19.84 38.58 -18.70
N GLU A 63 -20.46 39.49 -19.45
CA GLU A 63 -19.97 39.95 -20.77
C GLU A 63 -18.65 40.75 -20.69
N GLU A 64 -18.32 41.31 -19.53
CA GLU A 64 -17.13 42.15 -19.33
C GLU A 64 -15.94 41.39 -18.70
N VAL A 65 -16.05 40.08 -18.49
CA VAL A 65 -15.05 39.26 -17.80
C VAL A 65 -13.63 39.40 -18.38
N PHE A 66 -13.51 39.53 -19.70
CA PHE A 66 -12.22 39.75 -20.35
C PHE A 66 -11.56 41.05 -19.93
N GLN A 67 -12.34 42.13 -19.79
CA GLN A 67 -11.79 43.41 -19.38
C GLN A 67 -11.26 43.32 -17.96
N TRP A 68 -11.97 42.62 -17.07
CA TRP A 68 -11.54 42.43 -15.69
C TRP A 68 -10.29 41.56 -15.58
N TYR A 69 -10.18 40.51 -16.39
CA TYR A 69 -9.00 39.64 -16.44
C TYR A 69 -7.77 40.36 -17.04
N LEU A 70 -7.93 41.04 -18.18
CA LEU A 70 -6.85 41.71 -18.90
C LEU A 70 -6.31 42.96 -18.19
N LYS A 71 -7.12 43.64 -17.37
CA LYS A 71 -6.66 44.74 -16.49
C LYS A 71 -5.65 44.27 -15.41
N LYS A 72 -5.29 42.98 -15.36
CA LYS A 72 -4.40 42.38 -14.35
C LYS A 72 -4.87 42.69 -12.91
N SER A 73 -6.19 42.78 -12.74
CA SER A 73 -6.86 43.09 -11.47
C SER A 73 -6.84 41.88 -10.50
N PHE A 74 -7.58 41.94 -9.39
CA PHE A 74 -7.51 40.89 -8.36
C PHE A 74 -7.88 39.47 -8.86
N PRO A 75 -8.87 39.24 -9.76
CA PRO A 75 -9.17 37.91 -10.26
C PRO A 75 -8.01 37.34 -11.07
N TYR A 76 -7.35 38.16 -11.90
CA TYR A 76 -6.15 37.75 -12.64
C TYR A 76 -5.04 37.26 -11.71
N LYS A 77 -4.79 38.00 -10.61
CA LYS A 77 -3.72 37.66 -9.65
C LYS A 77 -4.03 36.38 -8.89
N ILE A 78 -5.25 36.24 -8.38
CA ILE A 78 -5.67 35.06 -7.61
C ILE A 78 -5.70 33.83 -8.50
N ILE A 79 -6.41 33.89 -9.64
CA ILE A 79 -6.55 32.77 -10.57
C ILE A 79 -5.18 32.30 -11.07
N ASN A 80 -4.32 33.20 -11.57
CA ASN A 80 -3.01 32.77 -12.08
C ASN A 80 -2.07 32.28 -10.97
N LYS A 81 -2.22 32.75 -9.73
CA LYS A 81 -1.49 32.16 -8.59
C LYS A 81 -2.02 30.75 -8.32
N ALA A 82 -3.34 30.60 -8.20
CA ALA A 82 -4.01 29.35 -7.89
C ALA A 82 -3.77 28.27 -8.95
N LEU A 83 -3.84 28.60 -10.24
CA LEU A 83 -3.49 27.69 -11.35
C LEU A 83 -2.01 27.23 -11.26
N ARG A 84 -1.08 28.14 -10.92
CA ARG A 84 0.35 27.82 -10.82
C ARG A 84 0.68 26.90 -9.66
N VAL A 85 0.09 27.14 -8.49
CA VAL A 85 0.35 26.38 -7.26
C VAL A 85 -0.62 25.21 -7.07
N LYS A 86 -1.58 25.02 -8.00
CA LYS A 86 -2.64 24.01 -7.90
C LYS A 86 -3.50 24.18 -6.64
N ASP A 87 -3.88 25.42 -6.32
CA ASP A 87 -4.76 25.75 -5.19
C ASP A 87 -6.23 25.56 -5.58
N PHE A 88 -6.75 24.36 -5.36
CA PHE A 88 -8.09 23.98 -5.84
C PHE A 88 -9.22 24.68 -5.10
N ASP A 89 -9.02 25.01 -3.84
CA ASP A 89 -10.01 25.72 -3.04
C ASP A 89 -10.23 27.11 -3.63
N GLN A 90 -9.14 27.81 -3.95
CA GLN A 90 -9.23 29.13 -4.60
C GLN A 90 -9.83 29.04 -6.00
N LEU A 91 -9.48 28.02 -6.79
CA LEU A 91 -10.05 27.87 -8.13
C LEU A 91 -11.55 27.50 -8.08
N TYR A 92 -11.98 26.71 -7.09
CA TYR A 92 -13.39 26.39 -6.85
C TYR A 92 -14.18 27.62 -6.37
N ILE A 93 -13.62 28.42 -5.47
CA ILE A 93 -14.21 29.69 -5.03
C ILE A 93 -14.40 30.62 -6.23
N PHE A 94 -13.40 30.71 -7.11
CA PHE A 94 -13.45 31.54 -8.33
C PHE A 94 -14.15 30.89 -9.53
N ARG A 95 -14.89 29.78 -9.34
CA ARG A 95 -15.57 29.03 -10.42
C ARG A 95 -16.51 29.90 -11.24
N TYR A 96 -17.17 30.88 -10.61
CA TYR A 96 -18.09 31.81 -11.29
C TYR A 96 -17.35 32.61 -12.37
N PHE A 97 -16.29 33.33 -11.97
CA PHE A 97 -15.49 34.14 -12.88
C PHE A 97 -14.76 33.28 -13.94
N MET A 98 -14.26 32.11 -13.53
CA MET A 98 -13.59 31.17 -14.45
C MET A 98 -14.55 30.67 -15.55
N LYS A 99 -15.81 30.40 -15.22
CA LYS A 99 -16.80 29.97 -16.21
C LYS A 99 -17.12 31.09 -17.19
N ASP A 100 -17.38 32.30 -16.70
CA ASP A 100 -17.59 33.49 -17.55
C ASP A 100 -16.42 33.71 -18.50
N LEU A 101 -15.20 33.63 -17.97
CA LEU A 101 -13.97 33.83 -18.74
C LEU A 101 -13.87 32.80 -19.86
N THR A 102 -14.24 31.55 -19.57
CA THR A 102 -14.14 30.46 -20.53
C THR A 102 -15.26 30.46 -21.57
N GLU A 103 -16.49 30.81 -21.20
CA GLU A 103 -17.58 31.01 -22.17
C GLU A 103 -17.29 32.18 -23.12
N SER A 104 -16.77 33.27 -22.57
CA SER A 104 -16.36 34.43 -23.38
C SER A 104 -15.23 34.06 -24.34
N PHE A 105 -14.29 33.22 -23.90
CA PHE A 105 -13.27 32.61 -24.74
C PHE A 105 -13.86 31.82 -25.91
N ILE A 106 -14.83 30.92 -25.66
CA ILE A 106 -15.47 30.15 -26.75
C ILE A 106 -16.12 31.08 -27.78
N ARG A 107 -16.81 32.14 -27.33
CA ARG A 107 -17.45 33.13 -28.23
C ARG A 107 -16.43 33.89 -29.07
N ALA A 108 -15.33 34.34 -28.46
CA ALA A 108 -14.28 35.07 -29.17
C ALA A 108 -13.59 34.21 -30.24
N HIS A 109 -13.39 32.92 -29.95
CA HIS A 109 -12.84 31.98 -30.92
C HIS A 109 -13.76 31.75 -32.13
N GLN A 110 -15.07 31.56 -31.89
CA GLN A 110 -16.05 31.40 -32.98
C GLN A 110 -16.04 32.60 -33.94
N GLN A 111 -15.97 33.82 -33.41
CA GLN A 111 -15.90 35.05 -34.21
C GLN A 111 -14.61 35.14 -35.05
N LEU A 112 -13.49 34.61 -34.56
CA LEU A 112 -12.23 34.59 -35.32
C LEU A 112 -12.26 33.59 -36.48
N VAL A 113 -12.81 32.40 -36.24
CA VAL A 113 -12.99 31.39 -37.29
C VAL A 113 -13.91 31.91 -38.42
N GLU A 114 -14.96 32.64 -38.06
CA GLU A 114 -15.88 33.26 -39.02
C GLU A 114 -15.25 34.40 -39.83
N THR A 115 -14.23 35.08 -39.31
CA THR A 115 -13.58 36.24 -39.96
C THR A 115 -12.36 35.90 -40.83
N SER A 116 -11.95 34.63 -40.89
CA SER A 116 -10.86 34.12 -41.78
C SER A 116 -9.50 34.84 -41.65
N LYS A 117 -9.16 35.36 -40.46
CA LYS A 117 -7.82 35.88 -40.19
C LYS A 117 -6.89 34.73 -39.83
N GLU A 118 -5.96 34.37 -40.71
CA GLU A 118 -4.94 33.35 -40.40
C GLU A 118 -3.97 33.84 -39.30
N LEU A 119 -4.12 33.35 -38.08
CA LEU A 119 -3.08 33.45 -37.07
C LEU A 119 -1.97 32.44 -37.33
N SER A 120 -0.84 32.90 -37.86
CA SER A 120 0.31 32.05 -38.17
C SER A 120 1.29 31.88 -37.00
N ILE A 121 1.73 32.97 -36.36
CA ILE A 121 2.78 32.95 -35.32
C ILE A 121 2.50 33.95 -34.20
N THR A 122 2.72 33.52 -32.96
CA THR A 122 2.62 34.35 -31.75
C THR A 122 3.89 34.27 -30.91
N TYR A 123 4.14 35.29 -30.08
CA TYR A 123 5.37 35.45 -29.34
C TYR A 123 5.11 35.68 -27.85
N ARG A 124 5.96 35.13 -26.98
CA ARG A 124 5.92 35.42 -25.54
C ARG A 124 7.32 35.51 -24.95
N GLU A 125 7.55 36.53 -24.15
CA GLU A 125 8.74 36.67 -23.33
C GLU A 125 8.61 35.86 -22.03
N MET A 126 9.68 35.17 -21.65
CA MET A 126 9.76 34.41 -20.41
C MET A 126 11.16 34.52 -19.80
N ARG A 127 11.23 34.31 -18.48
CA ARG A 127 12.48 34.17 -17.74
C ARG A 127 12.54 32.75 -17.18
N LEU A 128 13.55 31.97 -17.56
CA LEU A 128 13.71 30.56 -17.16
C LEU A 128 15.06 30.32 -16.51
N THR A 129 15.12 29.34 -15.60
CA THR A 129 16.40 28.86 -15.05
C THR A 129 17.14 27.97 -16.04
N LYS A 130 18.46 27.79 -15.85
CA LYS A 130 19.28 26.88 -16.68
C LYS A 130 18.74 25.44 -16.69
N ASP A 131 18.24 24.95 -15.56
CA ASP A 131 17.62 23.62 -15.46
C ASP A 131 16.33 23.50 -16.26
N GLN A 132 15.52 24.56 -16.29
CA GLN A 132 14.29 24.58 -17.10
C GLN A 132 14.62 24.54 -18.60
N ILE A 133 15.67 25.27 -19.04
CA ILE A 133 16.15 25.22 -20.43
C ILE A 133 16.65 23.82 -20.77
N LYS A 134 17.41 23.16 -19.87
CA LYS A 134 17.86 21.78 -20.05
C LYS A 134 16.67 20.82 -20.26
N LYS A 135 15.61 20.97 -19.45
CA LYS A 135 14.37 20.17 -19.60
C LYS A 135 13.66 20.43 -20.92
N PHE A 136 13.63 21.67 -21.40
CA PHE A 136 13.09 21.98 -22.73
C PHE A 136 13.89 21.29 -23.84
N LYS A 137 15.23 21.28 -23.75
CA LYS A 137 16.08 20.53 -24.70
C LYS A 137 15.82 19.02 -24.66
N GLU A 138 15.70 18.44 -23.47
CA GLU A 138 15.35 17.02 -23.30
C GLU A 138 13.97 16.66 -23.87
N ASN A 139 13.10 17.66 -24.06
CA ASN A 139 11.75 17.52 -24.59
C ASN A 139 11.60 17.98 -26.05
N GLU A 140 12.69 18.24 -26.78
CA GLU A 140 12.60 18.45 -28.23
C GLU A 140 11.91 17.27 -28.92
N GLY A 141 10.96 17.57 -29.81
CA GLY A 141 10.07 16.62 -30.46
C GLY A 141 8.89 16.14 -29.61
N LYS A 142 8.84 16.49 -28.32
CA LYS A 142 7.83 16.02 -27.36
C LYS A 142 6.76 17.07 -27.07
N LEU A 143 5.66 16.63 -26.45
CA LEU A 143 4.51 17.47 -26.10
C LEU A 143 4.71 18.07 -24.70
N VAL A 144 4.36 19.35 -24.53
CA VAL A 144 4.35 20.06 -23.24
C VAL A 144 3.07 20.89 -23.06
N SER A 145 2.66 21.17 -21.82
CA SER A 145 1.50 22.03 -21.51
C SER A 145 1.84 23.12 -20.50
N THR A 146 0.98 24.14 -20.41
CA THR A 146 1.00 25.18 -19.38
C THR A 146 0.16 24.74 -18.18
N ASN A 147 0.56 25.17 -16.98
CA ASN A 147 -0.28 25.03 -15.77
C ASN A 147 -1.24 26.23 -15.64
N GLY A 148 -1.75 26.78 -16.75
CA GLY A 148 -2.47 28.04 -16.77
C GLY A 148 -2.79 28.55 -18.17
N LEU A 149 -3.48 29.70 -18.22
CA LEU A 149 -3.68 30.48 -19.43
C LEU A 149 -2.34 31.09 -19.89
N LEU A 150 -2.10 31.11 -21.20
CA LEU A 150 -0.87 31.65 -21.79
C LEU A 150 -1.18 32.85 -22.68
N THR A 151 -0.99 34.04 -22.13
CA THR A 151 -0.98 35.31 -22.89
C THR A 151 0.26 35.41 -23.81
N THR A 152 0.08 35.84 -25.04
CA THR A 152 1.11 35.98 -26.09
C THR A 152 0.79 37.21 -26.92
N ASN A 153 1.71 37.64 -27.78
CA ASN A 153 1.58 38.83 -28.60
C ASN A 153 1.87 38.50 -30.07
N ILE A 154 1.20 39.18 -31.00
CA ILE A 154 1.45 39.04 -32.45
C ILE A 154 2.76 39.72 -32.86
N LEU A 155 3.12 40.82 -32.19
CA LEU A 155 4.24 41.67 -32.59
C LEU A 155 5.57 41.18 -31.98
N ARG A 156 6.35 40.43 -32.77
CA ARG A 156 7.70 39.97 -32.39
C ARG A 156 8.59 41.11 -31.87
N SER A 157 8.56 42.27 -32.51
CA SER A 157 9.44 43.40 -32.17
C SER A 157 9.16 43.99 -30.79
N THR A 158 7.91 43.98 -30.34
CA THR A 158 7.50 44.45 -29.00
C THR A 158 7.95 43.47 -27.93
N THR A 159 7.66 42.17 -28.13
CA THR A 159 8.03 41.10 -27.19
C THR A 159 9.54 40.93 -27.08
N LEU A 160 10.27 41.07 -28.18
CA LEU A 160 11.74 41.01 -28.17
C LEU A 160 12.35 42.14 -27.33
N LYS A 161 11.81 43.36 -27.42
CA LYS A 161 12.25 44.49 -26.58
C LYS A 161 12.06 44.19 -25.09
N GLN A 162 10.90 43.61 -24.72
CA GLN A 162 10.61 43.21 -23.33
C GLN A 162 11.52 42.07 -22.85
N ALA A 163 11.84 41.10 -23.72
CA ALA A 163 12.74 40.00 -23.39
C ALA A 163 14.19 40.47 -23.16
N LEU A 164 14.61 41.55 -23.83
CA LEU A 164 15.95 42.14 -23.71
C LEU A 164 16.09 43.11 -22.53
N GLU A 165 15.03 43.39 -21.77
CA GLU A 165 15.15 44.22 -20.56
C GLU A 165 16.06 43.56 -19.51
N PRO A 166 16.93 44.33 -18.83
CA PRO A 166 17.90 43.81 -17.86
C PRO A 166 17.20 43.21 -16.63
N THR A 167 17.67 42.03 -16.19
CA THR A 167 17.08 41.30 -15.06
C THR A 167 17.92 41.48 -13.80
N THR A 168 17.29 41.70 -12.65
CA THR A 168 17.95 41.84 -11.33
C THR A 168 18.27 40.50 -10.66
N GLN A 169 17.79 39.38 -11.20
CA GLN A 169 17.98 38.03 -10.66
C GLN A 169 19.03 37.27 -11.48
N ILE A 170 20.10 36.82 -10.81
CA ILE A 170 21.32 36.26 -11.43
C ILE A 170 21.09 34.90 -12.10
N ASP A 171 20.10 34.13 -11.66
CA ASP A 171 19.89 32.74 -12.10
C ASP A 171 18.87 32.56 -13.25
N LEU A 172 18.28 33.65 -13.73
CA LEU A 172 17.27 33.63 -14.79
C LEU A 172 17.85 34.11 -16.12
N VAL A 173 17.45 33.43 -17.20
CA VAL A 173 17.85 33.76 -18.57
C VAL A 173 16.62 34.18 -19.38
N SER A 174 16.81 35.17 -20.25
CA SER A 174 15.81 35.66 -21.20
C SER A 174 15.47 34.60 -22.24
N VAL A 175 14.18 34.34 -22.42
CA VAL A 175 13.64 33.37 -23.37
C VAL A 175 12.54 34.04 -24.20
N LEU A 176 12.61 33.84 -25.51
CA LEU A 176 11.52 34.15 -26.42
C LEU A 176 10.87 32.84 -26.87
N LEU A 177 9.59 32.69 -26.59
CA LEU A 177 8.76 31.63 -27.17
C LEU A 177 8.23 32.10 -28.52
N GLU A 178 8.44 31.30 -29.56
CA GLU A 178 7.83 31.45 -30.87
C GLU A 178 6.85 30.29 -31.08
N ILE A 179 5.56 30.60 -31.11
CA ILE A 179 4.49 29.60 -31.13
C ILE A 179 3.77 29.67 -32.46
N HIS A 180 3.92 28.61 -33.26
CA HIS A 180 3.26 28.45 -34.55
C HIS A 180 1.87 27.88 -34.32
N CYS A 181 0.88 28.50 -34.95
CA CYS A 181 -0.52 28.15 -34.86
C CYS A 181 -1.00 27.69 -36.23
N ASN A 182 -1.57 26.49 -36.32
CA ASN A 182 -2.24 26.02 -37.53
C ASN A 182 -3.73 25.81 -37.20
N GLU A 183 -4.55 26.76 -37.60
CA GLU A 183 -5.98 26.83 -37.26
C GLU A 183 -6.77 25.60 -37.74
N GLN A 184 -6.36 24.94 -38.82
CA GLN A 184 -7.05 23.75 -39.35
C GLN A 184 -6.93 22.52 -38.45
N ASN A 185 -5.91 22.47 -37.58
CA ASN A 185 -5.66 21.34 -36.66
C ASN A 185 -6.12 21.60 -35.22
N LEU A 186 -6.67 22.79 -34.97
CA LEU A 186 -7.07 23.26 -33.66
C LEU A 186 -8.60 23.34 -33.64
N ASN A 187 -9.25 22.27 -33.15
CA ASN A 187 -10.70 22.28 -32.92
C ASN A 187 -11.07 23.34 -31.84
N SER A 188 -12.36 23.46 -31.49
CA SER A 188 -12.96 24.40 -30.51
C SER A 188 -12.29 24.52 -29.12
N SER A 189 -11.22 23.76 -28.87
CA SER A 189 -10.32 23.78 -27.72
C SER A 189 -9.19 24.82 -27.82
N VAL A 190 -8.96 25.44 -28.99
CA VAL A 190 -8.09 26.62 -29.08
C VAL A 190 -8.93 27.84 -29.01
N ILE A 191 -8.86 28.53 -27.89
CA ILE A 191 -9.35 29.89 -27.88
C ILE A 191 -8.20 30.81 -28.22
N VAL A 192 -8.37 31.57 -29.31
CA VAL A 192 -7.73 32.86 -29.48
C VAL A 192 -8.82 33.89 -29.12
N ALA A 193 -8.51 34.83 -28.25
CA ALA A 193 -9.30 36.04 -28.10
C ALA A 193 -8.46 37.16 -28.66
N ASP A 194 -8.95 37.78 -29.74
CA ASP A 194 -8.25 38.85 -30.43
C ASP A 194 -8.90 40.19 -30.02
N ASN A 195 -8.09 41.14 -29.57
CA ASN A 195 -8.55 42.39 -28.97
C ASN A 195 -8.90 43.48 -30.01
N PHE A 196 -9.35 43.14 -31.23
CA PHE A 196 -9.54 44.16 -32.28
C PHE A 196 -10.60 45.23 -31.97
N HIS A 197 -11.52 45.02 -31.03
CA HIS A 197 -12.70 45.89 -30.89
C HIS A 197 -13.07 46.37 -29.49
N SER A 198 -12.26 46.16 -28.44
CA SER A 198 -12.53 46.84 -27.16
C SER A 198 -11.96 48.27 -27.20
N SER A 199 -12.80 49.24 -27.54
CA SER A 199 -12.45 50.68 -27.59
C SER A 199 -12.11 51.30 -26.23
N LYS A 200 -11.77 50.50 -25.20
CA LYS A 200 -11.43 50.90 -23.83
C LYS A 200 -10.47 49.91 -23.13
N SER A 201 -9.53 49.31 -23.86
CA SER A 201 -8.36 48.65 -23.26
C SER A 201 -7.40 49.72 -22.75
N SER A 202 -6.89 49.59 -21.52
CA SER A 202 -5.87 50.51 -20.97
C SER A 202 -4.50 50.41 -21.65
N CYS A 203 -4.35 49.56 -22.67
CA CYS A 203 -3.14 49.41 -23.49
C CYS A 203 -3.53 49.34 -24.97
N ASP A 204 -3.64 50.50 -25.61
CA ASP A 204 -3.97 50.68 -27.05
C ASP A 204 -2.89 50.16 -28.03
N LYS A 205 -1.87 49.40 -27.57
CA LYS A 205 -0.69 49.03 -28.37
C LYS A 205 -0.32 47.55 -28.40
N GLU A 206 -1.03 46.67 -27.67
CA GLU A 206 -0.68 45.24 -27.59
C GLU A 206 -1.80 44.38 -28.20
N GLN A 207 -1.46 43.69 -29.29
CA GLN A 207 -2.32 42.66 -29.90
C GLN A 207 -2.07 41.34 -29.16
N GLU A 208 -2.76 41.17 -28.03
CA GLU A 208 -2.62 39.98 -27.18
C GLU A 208 -3.49 38.82 -27.66
N ILE A 209 -2.93 37.61 -27.54
CA ILE A 209 -3.59 36.32 -27.80
C ILE A 209 -3.42 35.45 -26.57
N ILE A 210 -4.51 34.88 -26.06
CA ILE A 210 -4.46 34.05 -24.86
C ILE A 210 -4.79 32.62 -25.22
N PHE A 211 -3.84 31.69 -25.06
CA PHE A 211 -4.12 30.27 -25.17
C PHE A 211 -4.77 29.75 -23.90
N ASN A 212 -5.79 28.91 -24.10
CA ASN A 212 -6.41 28.17 -23.02
C ASN A 212 -5.45 27.12 -22.42
N SER A 213 -5.68 26.81 -21.15
CA SER A 213 -5.15 25.68 -20.37
C SER A 213 -5.10 24.33 -21.10
N ASN A 214 -6.06 24.09 -22.00
CA ASN A 214 -6.18 22.81 -22.71
C ASN A 214 -5.21 22.66 -23.89
N VAL A 215 -4.57 23.75 -24.33
CA VAL A 215 -3.66 23.72 -25.46
C VAL A 215 -2.35 23.03 -25.09
N THR A 216 -1.94 22.08 -25.93
CA THR A 216 -0.63 21.43 -25.82
C THR A 216 0.30 21.95 -26.89
N PHE A 217 1.60 21.98 -26.59
CA PHE A 217 2.61 22.52 -27.47
C PHE A 217 3.66 21.45 -27.76
N ARG A 218 3.97 21.20 -29.02
CA ARG A 218 5.12 20.36 -29.39
C ARG A 218 6.36 21.24 -29.45
N VAL A 219 7.39 20.89 -28.67
CA VAL A 219 8.67 21.63 -28.71
C VAL A 219 9.42 21.22 -29.97
N GLU A 220 9.65 22.15 -30.89
CA GLU A 220 10.35 21.86 -32.14
C GLU A 220 11.86 22.00 -32.00
N SER A 221 12.32 23.11 -31.40
CA SER A 221 13.75 23.32 -31.16
C SER A 221 14.00 24.36 -30.07
N VAL A 222 15.13 24.21 -29.38
CA VAL A 222 15.59 25.09 -28.32
C VAL A 222 17.00 25.57 -28.65
N ARG A 223 17.11 26.82 -29.12
CA ARG A 223 18.36 27.40 -29.61
C ARG A 223 18.71 28.65 -28.83
N LYS A 224 20.00 29.00 -28.80
CA LYS A 224 20.47 30.27 -28.22
C LYS A 224 20.79 31.23 -29.38
N GLU A 225 20.21 32.41 -29.34
CA GLU A 225 20.44 33.50 -30.30
C GLU A 225 20.96 34.72 -29.53
N GLU A 226 22.24 35.07 -29.72
CA GLU A 226 22.90 36.20 -29.04
C GLU A 226 22.73 36.14 -27.51
N GLU A 227 21.93 37.06 -26.94
CA GLU A 227 21.66 37.20 -25.50
C GLU A 227 20.39 36.47 -25.02
N ILE A 228 19.61 35.87 -25.93
CA ILE A 228 18.32 35.23 -25.62
C ILE A 228 18.28 33.76 -26.04
N TRP A 229 17.40 32.99 -25.43
CA TRP A 229 17.05 31.65 -25.90
C TRP A 229 15.76 31.69 -26.71
N LEU A 230 15.77 31.10 -27.90
CA LEU A 230 14.59 30.92 -28.73
C LEU A 230 14.06 29.50 -28.57
N ILE A 231 12.80 29.37 -28.13
CA ILE A 231 12.10 28.09 -28.07
C ILE A 231 10.97 28.13 -29.10
N LYS A 232 11.09 27.31 -30.14
CA LYS A 232 10.05 27.15 -31.17
C LYS A 232 9.10 26.04 -30.78
N MET A 233 7.81 26.30 -30.85
CA MET A 233 6.78 25.32 -30.52
C MET A 233 5.59 25.38 -31.47
N ASN A 234 4.92 24.25 -31.68
CA ASN A 234 3.66 24.19 -32.42
C ASN A 234 2.50 23.93 -31.46
N ALA A 235 1.47 24.77 -31.52
CA ALA A 235 0.22 24.50 -30.84
C ALA A 235 -0.46 23.25 -31.46
N SER A 236 -0.93 22.34 -30.61
CA SER A 236 -1.52 21.07 -30.99
C SER A 236 -2.68 20.70 -30.06
N ASN A 237 -3.68 20.01 -30.61
CA ASN A 237 -4.81 19.45 -29.87
C ASN A 237 -4.57 18.00 -29.41
N GLU A 238 -3.37 17.44 -29.59
CA GLU A 238 -3.05 16.06 -29.20
C GLU A 238 -3.33 15.75 -27.72
N GLY A 239 -3.22 16.75 -26.83
CA GLY A 239 -3.62 16.61 -25.43
C GLY A 239 -5.07 16.17 -25.24
N GLN A 240 -6.00 16.66 -26.07
CA GLN A 240 -7.41 16.28 -26.01
C GLN A 240 -7.60 14.80 -26.34
N ASN A 241 -6.90 14.28 -27.35
CA ASN A 241 -6.94 12.86 -27.70
C ASN A 241 -6.36 11.98 -26.57
N ILE A 242 -5.30 12.46 -25.89
CA ILE A 242 -4.73 11.78 -24.72
C ILE A 242 -5.74 11.77 -23.57
N LYS A 243 -6.47 12.88 -23.35
CA LYS A 243 -7.56 12.99 -22.39
C LYS A 243 -8.71 12.04 -22.69
N GLU A 244 -9.22 12.04 -23.91
CA GLU A 244 -10.31 11.16 -24.32
C GLU A 244 -9.92 9.68 -24.24
N LYS A 245 -8.69 9.36 -24.64
CA LYS A 245 -8.14 8.01 -24.51
C LYS A 245 -8.03 7.60 -23.02
N TYR A 246 -7.51 8.47 -22.16
CA TYR A 246 -7.41 8.20 -20.72
C TYR A 246 -8.79 8.01 -20.08
N ILE A 247 -9.76 8.87 -20.41
CA ILE A 247 -11.16 8.73 -19.96
C ILE A 247 -11.72 7.39 -20.43
N LYS A 248 -11.54 7.04 -21.70
CA LYS A 248 -12.06 5.80 -22.30
C LYS A 248 -11.41 4.53 -21.74
N ASP A 249 -10.11 4.57 -21.49
CA ASP A 249 -9.32 3.44 -20.98
C ASP A 249 -9.52 3.26 -19.46
N SER A 250 -9.69 4.36 -18.72
CA SER A 250 -9.96 4.32 -17.28
C SER A 250 -11.41 3.94 -16.94
N HIS A 251 -12.37 4.12 -17.88
CA HIS A 251 -13.79 4.15 -17.49
C HIS A 251 -14.80 3.50 -18.44
N ARG A 252 -15.08 2.20 -18.22
CA ARG A 252 -16.36 1.55 -18.61
C ARG A 252 -17.47 1.65 -17.55
N GLN A 253 -17.20 2.21 -16.37
CA GLN A 253 -18.16 2.33 -15.26
C GLN A 253 -18.90 3.69 -15.21
N ILE A 254 -18.64 4.59 -16.17
CA ILE A 254 -19.04 6.01 -16.11
C ILE A 254 -20.36 6.36 -16.81
N GLU A 255 -20.98 5.48 -17.60
CA GLU A 255 -22.23 5.82 -18.27
C GLU A 255 -23.34 6.23 -17.26
N GLY A 256 -23.56 7.55 -17.16
CA GLY A 256 -24.56 8.19 -16.32
C GLY A 256 -24.14 8.62 -14.90
N LEU A 257 -22.85 8.80 -14.62
CA LEU A 257 -22.36 9.46 -13.38
C LEU A 257 -22.19 10.98 -13.56
N SER A 258 -22.40 11.74 -12.49
CA SER A 258 -22.15 13.19 -12.49
C SER A 258 -20.64 13.50 -12.52
N ILE A 259 -20.28 14.61 -13.15
CA ILE A 259 -18.88 15.01 -13.35
C ILE A 259 -18.24 15.49 -12.04
N GLU A 260 -19.03 15.97 -11.10
CA GLU A 260 -18.60 16.30 -9.74
C GLU A 260 -18.15 15.04 -8.98
N VAL A 261 -18.86 13.91 -9.10
CA VAL A 261 -18.44 12.65 -8.47
C VAL A 261 -17.13 12.14 -9.05
N LEU A 262 -16.96 12.26 -10.36
CA LEU A 262 -15.71 11.89 -11.04
C LEU A 262 -14.53 12.74 -10.56
N PHE A 263 -14.77 14.02 -10.28
CA PHE A 263 -13.75 14.91 -9.74
C PHE A 263 -13.27 14.45 -8.36
N GLY A 264 -14.20 14.12 -7.46
CA GLY A 264 -13.86 13.59 -6.14
C GLY A 264 -13.04 12.30 -6.24
N ARG A 265 -13.45 11.37 -7.10
CA ARG A 265 -12.69 10.11 -7.32
C ARG A 265 -11.29 10.36 -7.89
N LEU A 266 -11.16 11.27 -8.85
CA LEU A 266 -9.85 11.59 -9.41
C LEU A 266 -8.91 12.20 -8.35
N MET A 267 -9.44 13.02 -7.43
CA MET A 267 -8.66 13.52 -6.29
C MET A 267 -8.18 12.41 -5.36
N CYS A 268 -8.98 11.36 -5.18
CA CYS A 268 -8.56 10.13 -4.51
C CYS A 268 -7.37 9.52 -5.26
N ASP A 269 -7.50 9.23 -6.55
CA ASP A 269 -6.47 8.53 -7.33
C ASP A 269 -5.10 9.26 -7.35
N MET A 270 -5.09 10.59 -7.15
CA MET A 270 -3.87 11.41 -7.08
C MET A 270 -3.26 11.52 -5.68
N GLY A 271 -3.89 10.94 -4.66
CA GLY A 271 -3.42 11.03 -3.28
C GLY A 271 -3.75 12.34 -2.57
N LEU A 272 -4.70 13.13 -3.10
CA LEU A 272 -5.17 14.38 -2.48
C LEU A 272 -6.27 14.08 -1.44
N TRP A 273 -6.00 13.16 -0.52
CA TRP A 273 -6.99 12.54 0.37
C TRP A 273 -7.83 13.55 1.16
N ASN A 274 -7.20 14.55 1.77
CA ASN A 274 -7.92 15.55 2.59
C ASN A 274 -8.85 16.44 1.76
N GLN A 275 -8.38 16.90 0.61
CA GLN A 275 -9.17 17.73 -0.31
C GLN A 275 -10.31 16.93 -0.92
N SER A 276 -10.02 15.67 -1.28
CA SER A 276 -11.01 14.73 -1.78
C SER A 276 -12.11 14.45 -0.75
N GLN A 277 -11.73 14.21 0.52
CA GLN A 277 -12.69 13.98 1.60
C GLN A 277 -13.62 15.18 1.74
N TYR A 278 -13.06 16.38 1.92
CA TYR A 278 -13.84 17.61 2.09
C TYR A 278 -14.82 17.82 0.94
N PHE A 279 -14.34 17.65 -0.30
CA PHE A 279 -15.16 17.83 -1.48
C PHE A 279 -16.26 16.78 -1.61
N LEU A 280 -15.95 15.49 -1.37
CA LEU A 280 -16.92 14.41 -1.42
C LEU A 280 -17.98 14.52 -0.29
N GLU A 281 -17.59 14.95 0.91
CA GLU A 281 -18.52 15.24 2.02
C GLU A 281 -19.43 16.42 1.69
N TYR A 282 -18.89 17.48 1.07
CA TYR A 282 -19.69 18.59 0.55
C TYR A 282 -20.72 18.10 -0.48
N LEU A 283 -20.30 17.26 -1.43
CA LEU A 283 -21.22 16.67 -2.42
C LEU A 283 -22.28 15.78 -1.77
N LEU A 284 -21.90 14.98 -0.76
CA LEU A 284 -22.85 14.14 -0.03
C LEU A 284 -23.94 14.98 0.64
N ASN A 285 -23.54 16.08 1.30
CA ASN A 285 -24.44 16.98 2.03
C ASN A 285 -25.34 17.85 1.14
N LYS A 286 -24.88 18.20 -0.07
CA LYS A 286 -25.64 19.04 -1.02
C LYS A 286 -26.78 18.30 -1.71
N SER A 287 -26.86 16.97 -1.60
CA SER A 287 -27.39 16.19 -2.71
C SER A 287 -28.88 15.77 -2.67
N ASN A 288 -29.60 16.23 -3.71
CA ASN A 288 -30.69 15.52 -4.41
C ASN A 288 -30.09 14.63 -5.55
N SER A 289 -28.98 13.94 -5.29
CA SER A 289 -28.21 13.22 -6.32
C SER A 289 -28.85 11.87 -6.67
N ASN A 290 -28.59 11.40 -7.90
CA ASN A 290 -29.05 10.10 -8.37
C ASN A 290 -28.46 8.98 -7.48
N GLN A 291 -29.20 7.90 -7.26
CA GLN A 291 -28.76 6.78 -6.40
C GLN A 291 -27.40 6.19 -6.81
N LYS A 292 -27.04 6.27 -8.10
CA LYS A 292 -25.71 5.88 -8.61
C LYS A 292 -24.58 6.78 -8.11
N ASP A 293 -24.80 8.09 -8.06
CA ASP A 293 -23.80 9.08 -7.65
C ASP A 293 -23.53 8.95 -6.14
N LEU A 294 -24.58 8.80 -5.32
CA LEU A 294 -24.45 8.54 -3.88
C LEU A 294 -23.59 7.31 -3.57
N ILE A 295 -23.79 6.21 -4.30
CA ILE A 295 -23.02 4.98 -4.13
C ILE A 295 -21.52 5.23 -4.36
N ILE A 296 -21.17 5.96 -5.42
CA ILE A 296 -19.76 6.23 -5.74
C ILE A 296 -19.14 7.24 -4.77
N ILE A 297 -19.87 8.29 -4.38
CA ILE A 297 -19.39 9.27 -3.39
C ILE A 297 -19.04 8.56 -2.08
N GLU A 298 -19.96 7.75 -1.55
CA GLU A 298 -19.76 7.03 -0.30
C GLU A 298 -18.64 5.96 -0.43
N CYS A 299 -18.54 5.28 -1.57
CA CYS A 299 -17.41 4.38 -1.84
C CYS A 299 -16.06 5.11 -1.81
N SER A 300 -15.94 6.24 -2.51
CA SER A 300 -14.72 7.02 -2.57
C SER A 300 -14.36 7.65 -1.21
N LEU A 301 -15.36 8.05 -0.41
CA LEU A 301 -15.13 8.45 0.98
C LEU A 301 -14.57 7.29 1.82
N GLY A 302 -15.11 6.07 1.65
CA GLY A 302 -14.58 4.86 2.27
C GLY A 302 -13.11 4.62 1.91
N GLU A 303 -12.74 4.76 0.64
CA GLU A 303 -11.36 4.61 0.17
C GLU A 303 -10.41 5.66 0.75
N VAL A 304 -10.83 6.93 0.74
CA VAL A 304 -10.05 8.04 1.29
C VAL A 304 -9.78 7.83 2.78
N LEU A 305 -10.80 7.46 3.55
CA LEU A 305 -10.68 7.20 4.97
C LEU A 305 -9.82 5.95 5.24
N GLN A 306 -9.93 4.92 4.40
CA GLN A 306 -9.06 3.75 4.47
C GLN A 306 -7.58 4.12 4.30
N TRP A 307 -7.27 4.99 3.33
CA TRP A 307 -5.93 5.51 3.09
C TRP A 307 -5.40 6.37 4.23
N LYS A 308 -6.27 7.09 4.93
CA LYS A 308 -5.92 7.86 6.13
C LYS A 308 -5.76 7.00 7.39
N GLY A 309 -6.12 5.72 7.33
CA GLY A 309 -6.14 4.80 8.48
C GLY A 309 -7.40 4.89 9.34
N GLU A 310 -8.43 5.63 8.92
CA GLU A 310 -9.70 5.79 9.63
C GLU A 310 -10.68 4.65 9.28
N TRP A 311 -10.27 3.39 9.50
CA TRP A 311 -10.97 2.20 9.02
C TRP A 311 -12.39 2.03 9.55
N ASN A 312 -12.64 2.41 10.81
CA ASN A 312 -13.98 2.33 11.39
C ASN A 312 -14.96 3.28 10.68
N GLU A 313 -14.52 4.49 10.34
CA GLU A 313 -15.36 5.43 9.57
C GLU A 313 -15.49 4.93 8.12
N ALA A 314 -14.40 4.47 7.50
CA ALA A 314 -14.43 3.86 6.17
C ALA A 314 -15.44 2.71 6.09
N ARG A 315 -15.49 1.86 7.13
CA ARG A 315 -16.41 0.73 7.23
C ARG A 315 -17.86 1.17 7.23
N LYS A 316 -18.20 2.23 7.96
CA LYS A 316 -19.57 2.78 7.98
C LYS A 316 -20.02 3.20 6.60
N TYR A 317 -19.16 3.85 5.84
CA TYR A 317 -19.47 4.23 4.46
C TYR A 317 -19.71 3.00 3.59
N TYR A 318 -18.82 2.00 3.61
CA TYR A 318 -19.02 0.76 2.83
C TYR A 318 -20.29 -0.02 3.22
N ASP A 319 -20.60 -0.11 4.51
CA ASP A 319 -21.84 -0.77 4.99
C ASP A 319 -23.08 0.01 4.55
N HIS A 320 -23.01 1.34 4.52
CA HIS A 320 -24.09 2.18 4.00
C HIS A 320 -24.32 1.91 2.50
N VAL A 321 -23.24 1.87 1.71
CA VAL A 321 -23.33 1.55 0.28
C VAL A 321 -23.88 0.15 0.06
N TYR A 322 -23.39 -0.85 0.82
CA TYR A 322 -23.88 -2.22 0.76
C TYR A 322 -25.40 -2.28 0.99
N ASN A 323 -25.89 -1.61 2.04
CA ASN A 323 -27.31 -1.55 2.36
C ASN A 323 -28.14 -0.83 1.26
N ARG A 324 -27.60 0.24 0.67
CA ARG A 324 -28.25 0.93 -0.46
C ARG A 324 -28.37 0.03 -1.69
N ILE A 325 -27.32 -0.69 -2.05
CA ILE A 325 -27.31 -1.62 -3.19
C ILE A 325 -28.29 -2.77 -2.96
N MET A 326 -28.32 -3.34 -1.75
CA MET A 326 -29.26 -4.42 -1.41
C MET A 326 -30.72 -3.97 -1.50
N LYS A 327 -31.03 -2.72 -1.17
CA LYS A 327 -32.37 -2.11 -1.33
C LYS A 327 -32.73 -1.83 -2.81
N ALA A 328 -31.76 -1.57 -3.68
CA ALA A 328 -31.98 -1.13 -5.06
C ALA A 328 -32.41 -2.24 -6.06
N LYS A 329 -32.44 -3.52 -5.67
CA LYS A 329 -32.62 -4.71 -6.55
C LYS A 329 -31.50 -4.86 -7.63
N PRO A 330 -31.27 -6.07 -8.18
CA PRO A 330 -29.95 -6.53 -8.59
C PRO A 330 -29.57 -6.14 -10.04
N LYS A 331 -29.65 -4.85 -10.38
CA LYS A 331 -29.11 -4.33 -11.66
C LYS A 331 -27.76 -3.61 -11.50
N GLN A 332 -27.32 -3.36 -10.27
CA GLN A 332 -26.05 -2.66 -9.94
C GLN A 332 -24.99 -3.60 -9.34
N ILE A 333 -25.07 -4.89 -9.66
CA ILE A 333 -24.24 -5.98 -9.09
C ILE A 333 -22.73 -5.76 -9.37
N SER A 334 -22.33 -4.96 -10.37
CA SER A 334 -20.91 -4.71 -10.71
C SER A 334 -20.13 -4.01 -9.60
N ASN A 335 -20.76 -3.07 -8.89
CA ASN A 335 -20.11 -2.28 -7.84
C ASN A 335 -20.09 -3.03 -6.51
N LEU A 336 -21.03 -3.98 -6.32
CA LEU A 336 -21.11 -4.80 -5.12
C LEU A 336 -19.84 -5.66 -4.92
N ALA A 337 -19.30 -6.25 -5.99
CA ALA A 337 -18.07 -7.03 -5.89
C ALA A 337 -16.89 -6.18 -5.40
N PHE A 338 -16.79 -4.94 -5.87
CA PHE A 338 -15.74 -4.02 -5.45
C PHE A 338 -15.88 -3.58 -3.99
N ILE A 339 -17.11 -3.30 -3.53
CA ILE A 339 -17.37 -2.94 -2.13
C ILE A 339 -17.08 -4.11 -1.20
N LEU A 340 -17.53 -5.31 -1.54
CA LEU A 340 -17.24 -6.53 -0.77
C LEU A 340 -15.73 -6.77 -0.68
N PHE A 341 -15.00 -6.51 -1.78
CA PHE A 341 -13.55 -6.59 -1.80
C PHE A 341 -12.90 -5.57 -0.84
N ASN A 342 -13.30 -4.29 -0.90
CA ASN A 342 -12.74 -3.26 0.00
C ASN A 342 -13.10 -3.52 1.47
N ILE A 343 -14.30 -4.03 1.73
CA ILE A 343 -14.68 -4.52 3.07
C ILE A 343 -13.74 -5.64 3.53
N GLY A 344 -13.43 -6.59 2.66
CA GLY A 344 -12.45 -7.64 2.93
C GLY A 344 -11.06 -7.07 3.26
N GLU A 345 -10.61 -6.04 2.55
CA GLU A 345 -9.33 -5.37 2.84
C GLU A 345 -9.33 -4.68 4.20
N LEU A 346 -10.43 -4.03 4.60
CA LEU A 346 -10.56 -3.46 5.95
C LEU A 346 -10.51 -4.55 7.04
N LEU A 347 -11.24 -5.65 6.85
CA LEU A 347 -11.23 -6.77 7.80
C LEU A 347 -9.86 -7.44 7.89
N TYR A 348 -9.13 -7.51 6.77
CA TYR A 348 -7.74 -7.96 6.76
C TYR A 348 -6.85 -7.03 7.58
N LEU A 349 -7.00 -5.71 7.43
CA LEU A 349 -6.25 -4.73 8.22
C LEU A 349 -6.63 -4.80 9.70
N GLU A 350 -7.90 -5.09 10.02
CA GLU A 350 -8.32 -5.37 11.39
C GLU A 350 -7.79 -6.71 11.93
N GLY A 351 -7.14 -7.57 11.14
CA GLY A 351 -6.69 -8.90 11.59
C GLY A 351 -7.78 -9.98 11.61
N LYS A 352 -8.98 -9.69 11.08
CA LYS A 352 -10.08 -10.66 10.94
C LYS A 352 -9.95 -11.42 9.61
N TYR A 353 -8.90 -12.22 9.48
CA TYR A 353 -8.51 -12.84 8.21
C TYR A 353 -9.56 -13.82 7.65
N ASP A 354 -10.26 -14.56 8.52
CA ASP A 354 -11.29 -15.51 8.09
C ASP A 354 -12.52 -14.78 7.52
N GLU A 355 -12.99 -13.74 8.20
CA GLU A 355 -14.08 -12.89 7.69
C GLU A 355 -13.66 -12.18 6.39
N ALA A 356 -12.43 -11.67 6.32
CA ALA A 356 -11.89 -11.06 5.10
C ALA A 356 -11.93 -12.03 3.91
N SER A 357 -11.54 -13.29 4.15
CA SER A 357 -11.58 -14.37 3.17
C SER A 357 -12.99 -14.62 2.64
N ASP A 358 -13.99 -14.65 3.52
CA ASP A 358 -15.40 -14.83 3.15
C ASP A 358 -15.91 -13.67 2.29
N TYR A 359 -15.51 -12.43 2.60
CA TYR A 359 -15.87 -11.26 1.80
C TYR A 359 -15.20 -11.26 0.42
N TYR A 360 -13.93 -11.67 0.32
CA TYR A 360 -13.27 -11.87 -0.97
C TYR A 360 -13.93 -12.97 -1.81
N GLU A 361 -14.37 -14.07 -1.17
CA GLU A 361 -15.11 -15.13 -1.86
C GLU A 361 -16.46 -14.63 -2.38
N GLN A 362 -17.20 -13.89 -1.56
CA GLN A 362 -18.45 -13.26 -1.97
C GLN A 362 -18.22 -12.29 -3.14
N ALA A 363 -17.18 -11.48 -3.07
CA ALA A 363 -16.80 -10.55 -4.13
C ALA A 363 -16.52 -11.27 -5.46
N LEU A 364 -15.74 -12.37 -5.43
CA LEU A 364 -15.49 -13.22 -6.60
C LEU A 364 -16.78 -13.89 -7.12
N THR A 365 -17.66 -14.33 -6.22
CA THR A 365 -18.94 -14.97 -6.59
C THR A 365 -19.85 -13.98 -7.30
N VAL A 366 -20.00 -12.78 -6.74
CA VAL A 366 -20.74 -11.67 -7.35
C VAL A 366 -20.15 -11.29 -8.70
N ARG A 367 -18.81 -11.23 -8.83
CA ARG A 367 -18.14 -10.98 -10.11
C ARG A 367 -18.40 -12.08 -11.13
N LYS A 368 -18.36 -13.34 -10.71
CA LYS A 368 -18.68 -14.50 -11.55
C LYS A 368 -20.11 -14.43 -12.09
N GLU A 369 -21.07 -14.12 -11.22
CA GLU A 369 -22.48 -13.97 -11.60
C GLU A 369 -22.68 -12.80 -12.58
N ASN A 370 -22.02 -11.67 -12.33
CA ASN A 370 -22.00 -10.55 -13.28
C ASN A 370 -21.56 -10.98 -14.67
N CYS A 371 -20.45 -11.72 -14.76
CA CYS A 371 -19.91 -12.17 -16.04
C CYS A 371 -20.87 -13.12 -16.78
N LEU A 372 -21.60 -13.95 -16.04
CA LEU A 372 -22.63 -14.84 -16.60
C LEU A 372 -23.85 -14.06 -17.10
N PHE A 373 -24.34 -13.08 -16.34
CA PHE A 373 -25.48 -12.25 -16.75
C PHE A 373 -25.16 -11.45 -18.02
N THR A 374 -23.98 -10.84 -18.10
CA THR A 374 -23.59 -10.05 -19.28
C THR A 374 -23.42 -10.91 -20.52
N MET A 375 -22.88 -12.13 -20.39
CA MET A 375 -22.78 -13.07 -21.51
C MET A 375 -24.16 -13.50 -22.02
N ILE A 376 -25.14 -13.70 -21.13
CA ILE A 376 -26.54 -14.02 -21.51
C ILE A 376 -27.18 -12.82 -22.22
N ASP A 377 -26.92 -11.59 -21.76
CA ASP A 377 -27.41 -10.37 -22.40
C ASP A 377 -26.79 -10.14 -23.79
N GLU A 378 -25.49 -10.39 -23.97
CA GLU A 378 -24.77 -10.22 -25.24
C GLU A 378 -25.13 -11.29 -26.30
N SER A 379 -25.64 -12.45 -25.87
CA SER A 379 -26.02 -13.57 -26.75
C SER A 379 -27.51 -13.62 -27.12
N CYS A 380 -28.35 -12.70 -26.60
CA CYS A 380 -29.77 -12.62 -26.94
C CYS A 380 -30.04 -11.69 -28.14
N PRO A 381 -30.72 -12.14 -29.21
CA PRO A 381 -31.14 -11.26 -30.31
C PRO A 381 -32.22 -10.27 -29.85
N ALA A 382 -32.18 -9.05 -30.40
CA ALA A 382 -32.92 -7.86 -29.95
C ALA A 382 -34.47 -7.96 -29.89
N ASN A 383 -35.07 -9.06 -30.38
CA ASN A 383 -36.53 -9.21 -30.55
C ASN A 383 -37.25 -9.97 -29.42
N TYR A 384 -36.59 -10.28 -28.30
CA TYR A 384 -37.24 -10.95 -27.16
C TYR A 384 -37.22 -10.10 -25.89
N GLU A 385 -38.36 -10.02 -25.20
CA GLU A 385 -38.46 -9.33 -23.91
C GLU A 385 -37.57 -10.02 -22.85
N ARG A 386 -36.65 -9.22 -22.28
CA ARG A 386 -35.68 -9.62 -21.24
C ARG A 386 -36.30 -10.35 -20.03
N SER A 387 -37.54 -10.02 -19.69
CA SER A 387 -38.28 -10.60 -18.56
C SER A 387 -38.67 -12.05 -18.83
N SER A 388 -38.97 -12.40 -20.09
CA SER A 388 -39.46 -13.72 -20.47
C SER A 388 -38.33 -14.74 -20.42
N ILE A 389 -37.12 -14.43 -20.88
CA ILE A 389 -35.98 -15.37 -20.90
C ILE A 389 -35.42 -15.61 -19.49
N ILE A 390 -35.30 -14.58 -18.65
CA ILE A 390 -34.83 -14.72 -17.26
C ILE A 390 -35.89 -15.46 -16.41
N SER A 391 -37.18 -15.19 -16.64
CA SER A 391 -38.30 -15.97 -16.10
C SER A 391 -38.24 -17.42 -16.60
N TYR A 392 -37.97 -17.64 -17.87
CA TYR A 392 -37.86 -18.97 -18.49
C TYR A 392 -36.71 -19.77 -17.89
N ILE A 393 -35.52 -19.17 -17.74
CA ILE A 393 -34.37 -19.81 -17.08
C ILE A 393 -34.70 -20.07 -15.60
N ARG A 394 -35.28 -19.12 -14.86
CA ARG A 394 -35.68 -19.37 -13.46
C ARG A 394 -36.78 -20.44 -13.32
N ARG A 395 -37.66 -20.57 -14.31
CA ARG A 395 -38.83 -21.47 -14.31
C ARG A 395 -38.52 -22.86 -14.88
N PHE A 396 -37.56 -23.00 -15.79
CA PHE A 396 -37.12 -24.29 -16.34
C PHE A 396 -36.27 -25.11 -15.35
N PHE A 397 -35.64 -24.45 -14.36
CA PHE A 397 -34.74 -25.10 -13.40
C PHE A 397 -35.40 -25.52 -12.06
N ARG A 398 -36.74 -25.54 -11.99
CA ARG A 398 -37.55 -26.25 -10.98
C ARG A 398 -38.54 -27.17 -11.74
N PRO A 399 -38.73 -28.43 -11.34
CA PRO A 399 -38.42 -29.68 -12.06
C PRO A 399 -39.30 -30.10 -13.27
N VAL A 400 -38.65 -30.78 -14.25
CA VAL A 400 -39.03 -31.88 -15.20
C VAL A 400 -40.49 -32.07 -15.71
N VAL A 401 -40.64 -31.94 -17.05
CA VAL A 401 -41.50 -32.67 -18.05
C VAL A 401 -43.01 -32.40 -18.15
N LEU A 402 -43.46 -31.79 -19.29
CA LEU A 402 -44.29 -32.43 -20.36
C LEU A 402 -44.71 -31.42 -21.47
N ASN A 403 -44.50 -31.86 -22.72
CA ASN A 403 -45.12 -31.52 -24.02
C ASN A 403 -45.69 -30.11 -24.30
N PHE A 404 -45.18 -29.47 -25.37
CA PHE A 404 -46.01 -28.94 -26.47
C PHE A 404 -45.14 -28.55 -27.71
N GLY A 405 -45.48 -29.10 -28.89
CA GLY A 405 -45.29 -28.48 -30.23
C GLY A 405 -44.04 -28.82 -31.06
N GLU A 406 -44.16 -29.78 -31.98
CA GLU A 406 -43.08 -30.42 -32.77
C GLU A 406 -42.49 -29.62 -33.95
N LEU A 407 -42.92 -28.39 -34.26
CA LEU A 407 -42.38 -27.64 -35.43
C LEU A 407 -41.31 -26.59 -35.09
N VAL A 408 -41.19 -26.18 -33.82
CA VAL A 408 -40.13 -25.27 -33.35
C VAL A 408 -38.87 -26.04 -32.92
N GLN A 409 -38.97 -27.35 -32.74
CA GLN A 409 -37.84 -28.15 -32.28
C GLN A 409 -36.73 -28.31 -33.32
N ILE A 410 -36.96 -28.38 -34.63
CA ILE A 410 -35.86 -28.80 -35.52
C ILE A 410 -34.79 -27.69 -35.68
N TYR A 411 -35.19 -26.43 -35.82
CA TYR A 411 -34.26 -25.30 -35.95
C TYR A 411 -33.64 -24.91 -34.59
N PHE A 412 -34.46 -24.88 -33.53
CA PHE A 412 -33.96 -24.56 -32.19
C PHE A 412 -33.10 -25.69 -31.63
N ARG A 413 -33.41 -26.97 -31.87
CA ARG A 413 -32.63 -28.12 -31.38
C ARG A 413 -31.35 -28.33 -32.20
N TRP A 414 -31.29 -27.89 -33.46
CA TRP A 414 -30.02 -27.86 -34.23
C TRP A 414 -29.08 -26.76 -33.71
N PHE A 415 -29.58 -25.53 -33.51
CA PHE A 415 -28.82 -24.43 -32.90
C PHE A 415 -28.41 -24.74 -31.45
N TRP A 416 -29.34 -25.28 -30.66
CA TRP A 416 -29.15 -25.65 -29.25
C TRP A 416 -28.27 -26.90 -29.05
N ASN A 417 -28.35 -27.92 -29.93
CA ASN A 417 -27.47 -29.09 -29.81
C ASN A 417 -26.05 -28.80 -30.30
N ARG A 418 -25.85 -27.93 -31.31
CA ARG A 418 -24.53 -27.66 -31.89
C ARG A 418 -23.71 -26.65 -31.07
N TRP A 419 -24.36 -25.67 -30.45
CA TRP A 419 -23.68 -24.64 -29.63
C TRP A 419 -23.85 -24.86 -28.12
N PHE A 420 -25.06 -25.21 -27.66
CA PHE A 420 -25.40 -25.25 -26.24
C PHE A 420 -25.14 -26.61 -25.55
N LYS A 421 -25.17 -27.75 -26.25
CA LYS A 421 -24.91 -29.06 -25.61
C LYS A 421 -23.44 -29.52 -25.61
N GLY A 422 -22.59 -29.01 -26.50
CA GLY A 422 -21.19 -29.45 -26.62
C GLY A 422 -20.29 -28.93 -25.50
N LEU A 423 -19.98 -27.63 -25.52
CA LEU A 423 -19.17 -26.97 -24.49
C LEU A 423 -20.01 -26.52 -23.29
N PHE A 424 -21.13 -25.84 -23.57
CA PHE A 424 -21.95 -25.18 -22.54
C PHE A 424 -22.71 -26.18 -21.65
N GLY A 425 -23.18 -27.30 -22.21
CA GLY A 425 -23.86 -28.38 -21.47
C GLY A 425 -22.91 -29.19 -20.58
N ARG A 426 -21.67 -29.45 -21.03
CA ARG A 426 -20.61 -30.05 -20.19
C ARG A 426 -20.18 -29.10 -19.06
N PHE A 427 -20.10 -27.80 -19.36
CA PHE A 427 -19.82 -26.74 -18.38
C PHE A 427 -20.93 -26.61 -17.32
N LEU A 428 -22.21 -26.58 -17.72
CA LEU A 428 -23.35 -26.54 -16.80
C LEU A 428 -23.51 -27.82 -15.97
N SER A 429 -23.18 -28.98 -16.54
CA SER A 429 -23.15 -30.25 -15.79
C SER A 429 -22.10 -30.23 -14.68
N LYS A 430 -20.88 -29.72 -14.98
CA LYS A 430 -19.79 -29.56 -14.02
C LYS A 430 -20.13 -28.51 -12.94
N TYR A 431 -20.81 -27.43 -13.33
CA TYR A 431 -21.36 -26.38 -12.47
C TYR A 431 -22.41 -26.91 -11.47
N MET A 432 -23.31 -27.80 -11.90
CA MET A 432 -24.38 -28.36 -11.06
C MET A 432 -23.86 -29.39 -10.04
N THR A 433 -22.80 -30.13 -10.36
CA THR A 433 -22.11 -31.01 -9.39
C THR A 433 -21.39 -30.21 -8.31
N ASN A 434 -20.74 -29.08 -8.64
CA ASN A 434 -20.02 -28.26 -7.65
C ASN A 434 -20.95 -27.45 -6.74
N LYS A 435 -22.16 -27.08 -7.18
CA LYS A 435 -23.09 -26.24 -6.40
C LYS A 435 -23.57 -26.87 -5.09
N ARG A 436 -23.55 -28.21 -4.98
CA ARG A 436 -23.93 -28.94 -3.76
C ARG A 436 -22.80 -29.06 -2.73
N GLU A 437 -21.56 -28.69 -3.07
CA GLU A 437 -20.41 -28.72 -2.15
C GLU A 437 -19.99 -27.33 -1.61
N LEU A 438 -20.61 -26.25 -2.09
CA LEU A 438 -20.17 -24.86 -1.85
C LEU A 438 -20.56 -24.28 -0.47
N VAL A 439 -21.47 -24.92 0.27
CA VAL A 439 -21.98 -24.38 1.55
C VAL A 439 -21.40 -25.18 2.71
N GLY A 440 -20.51 -24.54 3.51
CA GLY A 440 -20.14 -25.03 4.84
C GLY A 440 -18.78 -25.73 5.02
N LYS A 441 -17.85 -25.68 4.04
CA LYS A 441 -16.47 -26.18 4.22
C LYS A 441 -15.45 -25.03 4.22
N LYS A 442 -14.43 -25.12 5.10
CA LYS A 442 -13.27 -24.20 5.18
C LYS A 442 -12.72 -23.90 3.80
N LEU A 443 -12.46 -22.61 3.53
CA LEU A 443 -11.89 -22.16 2.26
C LEU A 443 -10.49 -22.76 2.05
N THR A 444 -10.27 -23.44 0.91
CA THR A 444 -8.97 -24.02 0.57
C THR A 444 -8.35 -23.26 -0.62
N PRO A 445 -7.02 -23.16 -0.70
CA PRO A 445 -6.32 -22.55 -1.85
C PRO A 445 -6.81 -23.08 -3.20
N ARG A 446 -7.07 -24.39 -3.26
CA ARG A 446 -7.64 -25.05 -4.45
C ARG A 446 -9.00 -24.49 -4.85
N ARG A 447 -9.89 -24.22 -3.88
CA ARG A 447 -11.20 -23.62 -4.13
C ARG A 447 -11.09 -22.19 -4.67
N VAL A 448 -10.20 -21.38 -4.10
CA VAL A 448 -9.93 -20.01 -4.58
C VAL A 448 -9.43 -20.04 -6.02
N LEU A 449 -8.45 -20.90 -6.31
CA LEU A 449 -7.91 -21.09 -7.64
C LEU A 449 -8.98 -21.56 -8.64
N GLU A 450 -9.81 -22.54 -8.26
CA GLU A 450 -10.93 -23.01 -9.08
C GLU A 450 -11.95 -21.89 -9.35
N MET A 451 -12.22 -21.00 -8.39
CA MET A 451 -13.10 -19.85 -8.59
C MET A 451 -12.50 -18.84 -9.57
N CYS A 452 -11.23 -18.47 -9.39
CA CYS A 452 -10.52 -17.57 -10.29
C CYS A 452 -10.46 -18.13 -11.72
N GLN A 453 -10.16 -19.41 -11.86
CA GLN A 453 -10.07 -20.10 -13.16
C GLN A 453 -11.44 -20.18 -13.86
N ASN A 454 -12.51 -20.42 -13.09
CA ASN A 454 -13.87 -20.36 -13.63
C ASN A 454 -14.23 -18.96 -14.16
N ILE A 455 -13.83 -17.89 -13.44
CA ILE A 455 -14.10 -16.52 -13.89
C ILE A 455 -13.27 -16.20 -15.14
N GLN A 456 -12.00 -16.63 -15.19
CA GLN A 456 -11.16 -16.50 -16.39
C GLN A 456 -11.77 -17.22 -17.60
N ASP A 457 -12.24 -18.45 -17.42
CA ASP A 457 -12.87 -19.24 -18.49
C ASP A 457 -14.18 -18.60 -19.00
N ILE A 458 -14.97 -17.99 -18.12
CA ILE A 458 -16.15 -17.21 -18.50
C ILE A 458 -15.73 -15.91 -19.22
N GLY A 459 -14.72 -15.21 -18.70
CA GLY A 459 -14.20 -13.97 -19.30
C GLY A 459 -13.58 -14.18 -20.68
N ARG A 460 -13.01 -15.37 -20.95
CA ARG A 460 -12.51 -15.75 -22.29
C ARG A 460 -13.60 -15.74 -23.37
N LEU A 461 -14.87 -15.86 -23.00
CA LEU A 461 -16.02 -15.88 -23.92
C LEU A 461 -16.63 -14.48 -24.16
N GLN A 462 -16.14 -13.43 -23.50
CA GLN A 462 -16.65 -12.06 -23.60
C GLN A 462 -15.80 -11.18 -24.54
N THR A 463 -16.36 -10.03 -24.95
CA THR A 463 -15.66 -9.02 -25.78
C THR A 463 -14.38 -8.47 -25.09
N ASP A 464 -13.36 -8.16 -25.90
CA ASP A 464 -11.97 -7.91 -25.44
C ASP A 464 -11.83 -6.92 -24.27
N GLY A 465 -12.62 -5.84 -24.22
CA GLY A 465 -12.46 -4.85 -23.16
C GLY A 465 -13.07 -5.21 -21.80
N ARG A 466 -14.02 -6.16 -21.72
CA ARG A 466 -14.59 -6.61 -20.42
C ARG A 466 -13.76 -7.73 -19.82
N LYS A 467 -13.36 -8.69 -20.67
CA LYS A 467 -12.33 -9.70 -20.41
C LYS A 467 -11.09 -9.10 -19.71
N ARG A 468 -10.66 -7.92 -20.15
CA ARG A 468 -9.55 -7.16 -19.55
C ARG A 468 -9.78 -6.72 -18.10
N SER A 469 -10.92 -6.10 -17.79
CA SER A 469 -11.21 -5.62 -16.43
C SER A 469 -11.50 -6.75 -15.43
N ASP A 470 -12.06 -7.86 -15.89
CA ASP A 470 -12.27 -9.05 -15.05
C ASP A 470 -10.95 -9.71 -14.66
N ASN A 471 -9.99 -9.80 -15.59
CA ASN A 471 -8.67 -10.33 -15.28
C ASN A 471 -7.95 -9.51 -14.20
N LEU A 472 -8.05 -8.17 -14.24
CA LEU A 472 -7.46 -7.31 -13.21
C LEU A 472 -8.09 -7.53 -11.82
N PHE A 473 -9.42 -7.65 -11.76
CA PHE A 473 -10.11 -7.92 -10.49
C PHE A 473 -9.72 -9.29 -9.90
N ILE A 474 -9.58 -10.31 -10.76
CA ILE A 474 -9.11 -11.64 -10.34
C ILE A 474 -7.67 -11.56 -9.82
N ALA A 475 -6.79 -10.84 -10.53
CA ALA A 475 -5.39 -10.68 -10.12
C ALA A 475 -5.29 -9.98 -8.76
N ALA A 476 -6.06 -8.90 -8.55
CA ALA A 476 -6.15 -8.23 -7.25
C ALA A 476 -6.66 -9.17 -6.15
N SER A 477 -7.70 -9.96 -6.44
CA SER A 477 -8.24 -10.95 -5.49
C SER A 477 -7.22 -12.02 -5.12
N LEU A 478 -6.52 -12.59 -6.11
CA LEU A 478 -5.45 -13.57 -5.88
C LEU A 478 -4.33 -12.99 -5.02
N ARG A 479 -3.94 -11.73 -5.25
CA ARG A 479 -2.97 -11.03 -4.41
C ARG A 479 -3.47 -10.91 -2.96
N SER A 480 -4.74 -10.59 -2.75
CA SER A 480 -5.33 -10.49 -1.40
C SER A 480 -5.42 -11.84 -0.69
N PHE A 481 -5.77 -12.92 -1.40
CA PHE A 481 -5.69 -14.27 -0.85
C PHE A 481 -4.24 -14.69 -0.54
N GLY A 482 -3.27 -14.27 -1.36
CA GLY A 482 -1.85 -14.48 -1.08
C GLY A 482 -1.43 -13.88 0.27
N LYS A 483 -1.88 -12.67 0.58
CA LYS A 483 -1.68 -12.03 1.89
C LYS A 483 -2.28 -12.84 3.05
N ILE A 484 -3.49 -13.38 2.87
CA ILE A 484 -4.13 -14.23 3.89
C ILE A 484 -3.35 -15.53 4.10
N PHE A 485 -2.93 -16.20 3.01
CA PHE A 485 -2.17 -17.44 3.13
C PHE A 485 -0.80 -17.23 3.78
N ASP A 486 -0.16 -16.08 3.53
CA ASP A 486 1.07 -15.69 4.22
C ASP A 486 0.85 -15.60 5.74
N ARG A 487 -0.23 -14.94 6.18
CA ARG A 487 -0.61 -14.87 7.60
C ARG A 487 -0.99 -16.22 8.21
N GLN A 488 -1.42 -17.18 7.40
CA GLN A 488 -1.70 -18.56 7.82
C GLN A 488 -0.45 -19.48 7.77
N GLU A 489 0.74 -18.94 7.53
CA GLU A 489 2.01 -19.68 7.38
C GLU A 489 2.00 -20.68 6.20
N LYS A 490 1.07 -20.49 5.26
CA LYS A 490 0.91 -21.28 4.02
C LYS A 490 1.66 -20.62 2.87
N TYR A 491 2.98 -20.54 3.03
CA TYR A 491 3.83 -19.70 2.20
C TYR A 491 3.88 -20.15 0.72
N ASP A 492 3.86 -21.45 0.46
CA ASP A 492 3.89 -21.97 -0.92
C ASP A 492 2.60 -21.64 -1.67
N GLU A 493 1.44 -21.73 -0.99
CA GLU A 493 0.17 -21.32 -1.58
C GLU A 493 0.09 -19.80 -1.76
N ALA A 494 0.61 -19.02 -0.81
CA ALA A 494 0.71 -17.57 -0.93
C ALA A 494 1.54 -17.18 -2.17
N LEU A 495 2.71 -17.79 -2.37
CA LEU A 495 3.56 -17.55 -3.54
C LEU A 495 2.88 -17.97 -4.84
N ASN A 496 2.15 -19.08 -4.85
CA ASN A 496 1.40 -19.51 -6.04
C ASN A 496 0.32 -18.48 -6.42
N CYS A 497 -0.44 -17.98 -5.44
CA CYS A 497 -1.43 -16.92 -5.65
C CYS A 497 -0.78 -15.64 -6.20
N HIS A 498 0.33 -15.19 -5.62
CA HIS A 498 1.05 -14.01 -6.09
C HIS A 498 1.66 -14.19 -7.48
N LYS A 499 2.22 -15.36 -7.81
CA LYS A 499 2.75 -15.66 -9.15
C LYS A 499 1.67 -15.61 -10.23
N GLN A 500 0.49 -16.14 -9.93
CA GLN A 500 -0.63 -16.09 -10.86
C GLN A 500 -1.16 -14.66 -11.02
N ALA A 501 -1.29 -13.91 -9.92
CA ALA A 501 -1.64 -12.49 -9.98
C ALA A 501 -0.63 -11.70 -10.82
N LEU A 502 0.67 -11.94 -10.62
CA LEU A 502 1.75 -11.30 -11.35
C LEU A 502 1.64 -11.57 -12.86
N ALA A 503 1.50 -12.84 -13.27
CA ALA A 503 1.36 -13.18 -14.68
C ALA A 503 0.17 -12.47 -15.34
N MET A 504 -0.96 -12.34 -14.62
CA MET A 504 -2.12 -11.61 -15.12
C MET A 504 -1.89 -10.10 -15.22
N PHE A 505 -1.12 -9.52 -14.28
CA PHE A 505 -0.76 -8.10 -14.33
C PHE A 505 0.27 -7.82 -15.43
N GLU A 506 1.25 -8.69 -15.64
CA GLU A 506 2.27 -8.58 -16.70
C GLU A 506 1.67 -8.77 -18.10
N ASP A 507 0.63 -9.61 -18.25
CA ASP A 507 -0.11 -9.77 -19.50
C ASP A 507 -0.88 -8.49 -19.90
N TYR A 508 -1.25 -7.67 -18.91
CA TYR A 508 -2.11 -6.50 -19.13
C TYR A 508 -1.36 -5.18 -19.14
N TYR A 509 -0.46 -4.99 -18.20
CA TYR A 509 0.27 -3.76 -18.01
C TYR A 509 1.67 -3.83 -18.62
N GLU A 510 2.23 -2.66 -18.99
CA GLU A 510 3.67 -2.57 -19.21
C GLU A 510 4.42 -2.97 -17.94
N SER A 511 5.62 -3.56 -18.10
CA SER A 511 6.43 -4.17 -17.03
C SER A 511 6.82 -3.25 -15.86
N SER A 512 6.40 -1.98 -15.90
CA SER A 512 6.64 -0.98 -14.86
C SER A 512 5.37 -0.57 -14.10
N HIS A 513 4.23 -1.26 -14.20
CA HIS A 513 3.02 -0.82 -13.51
C HIS A 513 3.06 -1.01 -11.97
N ILE A 514 2.31 -0.17 -11.26
CA ILE A 514 2.26 -0.13 -9.77
C ILE A 514 1.76 -1.46 -9.19
N ASP A 515 0.76 -2.09 -9.81
CA ASP A 515 0.24 -3.40 -9.37
C ASP A 515 1.28 -4.52 -9.47
N ILE A 516 2.18 -4.45 -10.46
CA ILE A 516 3.30 -5.39 -10.61
C ILE A 516 4.28 -5.18 -9.45
N ALA A 517 4.64 -3.92 -9.16
CA ALA A 517 5.52 -3.58 -8.03
C ALA A 517 4.92 -4.05 -6.69
N LEU A 518 3.62 -3.85 -6.49
CA LEU A 518 2.92 -4.29 -5.29
C LEU A 518 2.91 -5.81 -5.15
N THR A 519 2.80 -6.54 -6.26
CA THR A 519 2.86 -8.00 -6.25
C THR A 519 4.27 -8.49 -5.93
N TYR A 520 5.32 -7.89 -6.52
CA TYR A 520 6.71 -8.18 -6.15
C TYR A 520 7.00 -7.90 -4.68
N TYR A 521 6.48 -6.78 -4.15
CA TYR A 521 6.60 -6.45 -2.73
C TYR A 521 6.05 -7.57 -1.84
N TYR A 522 4.82 -8.04 -2.09
CA TYR A 522 4.24 -9.13 -1.28
C TYR A 522 4.97 -10.47 -1.47
N MET A 523 5.43 -10.79 -2.69
CA MET A 523 6.27 -11.97 -2.89
C MET A 523 7.57 -11.91 -2.07
N GLY A 524 8.19 -10.73 -1.99
CA GLY A 524 9.35 -10.47 -1.14
C GLY A 524 9.06 -10.74 0.34
N GLN A 525 7.90 -10.30 0.85
CA GLN A 525 7.48 -10.53 2.24
C GLN A 525 7.28 -12.02 2.53
N VAL A 526 6.59 -12.75 1.66
CA VAL A 526 6.38 -14.20 1.83
C VAL A 526 7.72 -14.93 1.85
N LEU A 527 8.63 -14.61 0.92
CA LEU A 527 9.96 -15.22 0.87
C LEU A 527 10.81 -14.90 2.11
N ARG A 528 10.65 -13.69 2.66
CA ARG A 528 11.28 -13.32 3.93
C ARG A 528 10.76 -14.18 5.08
N HIS A 529 9.44 -14.40 5.18
CA HIS A 529 8.86 -15.28 6.19
C HIS A 529 9.29 -16.75 6.02
N GLN A 530 9.53 -17.21 4.78
CA GLN A 530 10.14 -18.52 4.51
C GLN A 530 11.63 -18.62 4.86
N GLY A 531 12.30 -17.51 5.22
CA GLY A 531 13.74 -17.46 5.45
C GLY A 531 14.60 -17.40 4.18
N ASN A 532 13.99 -17.22 3.00
CA ASN A 532 14.71 -17.07 1.73
C ASN A 532 15.08 -15.60 1.46
N TYR A 533 16.02 -15.09 2.24
CA TYR A 533 16.37 -13.67 2.26
C TYR A 533 16.94 -13.15 0.93
N GLU A 534 17.74 -13.95 0.22
CA GLU A 534 18.33 -13.57 -1.07
C GLU A 534 17.25 -13.27 -2.12
N LYS A 535 16.29 -14.19 -2.30
CA LYS A 535 15.18 -13.97 -3.24
C LYS A 535 14.22 -12.88 -2.74
N ALA A 536 14.00 -12.80 -1.43
CA ALA A 536 13.19 -11.74 -0.85
C ALA A 536 13.76 -10.35 -1.18
N LEU A 537 15.09 -10.22 -1.15
CA LEU A 537 15.78 -8.98 -1.49
C LEU A 537 15.64 -8.64 -2.98
N ASP A 538 15.83 -9.61 -3.89
CA ASP A 538 15.65 -9.42 -5.34
C ASP A 538 14.24 -8.90 -5.67
N PHE A 539 13.19 -9.56 -5.17
CA PHE A 539 11.82 -9.10 -5.40
C PHE A 539 11.54 -7.73 -4.79
N SER A 540 12.05 -7.46 -3.58
CA SER A 540 11.90 -6.14 -2.94
C SER A 540 12.62 -5.03 -3.72
N GLN A 541 13.79 -5.32 -4.30
CA GLN A 541 14.53 -4.38 -5.15
C GLN A 541 13.83 -4.12 -6.49
N ARG A 542 13.21 -5.15 -7.10
CA ARG A 542 12.40 -4.97 -8.31
C ARG A 542 11.20 -4.07 -8.03
N ALA A 543 10.46 -4.32 -6.95
CA ALA A 543 9.37 -3.46 -6.50
C ALA A 543 9.85 -2.01 -6.30
N MET A 544 10.98 -1.84 -5.61
CA MET A 544 11.60 -0.53 -5.38
C MET A 544 11.91 0.20 -6.68
N SER A 545 12.54 -0.46 -7.64
CA SER A 545 12.93 0.14 -8.92
C SER A 545 11.74 0.71 -9.69
N ILE A 546 10.61 0.01 -9.65
CA ILE A 546 9.36 0.45 -10.26
C ILE A 546 8.78 1.62 -9.48
N TYR A 547 8.68 1.52 -8.16
CA TYR A 547 8.15 2.61 -7.33
C TYR A 547 8.97 3.89 -7.44
N THR A 548 10.29 3.83 -7.46
CA THR A 548 11.16 5.01 -7.63
C THR A 548 10.96 5.67 -8.99
N ARG A 549 10.67 4.90 -10.05
CA ARG A 549 10.37 5.44 -11.38
C ARG A 549 9.05 6.20 -11.41
N TYR A 550 8.03 5.71 -10.70
CA TYR A 550 6.71 6.36 -10.63
C TYR A 550 6.69 7.55 -9.67
N TYR A 551 7.41 7.43 -8.55
CA TYR A 551 7.43 8.41 -7.49
C TYR A 551 8.86 8.94 -7.24
N PRO A 552 9.41 9.76 -8.15
CA PRO A 552 10.79 10.24 -8.06
C PRO A 552 11.03 11.17 -6.85
N ASN A 553 9.98 11.71 -6.25
CA ASN A 553 10.05 12.59 -5.08
C ASN A 553 9.78 11.85 -3.75
N GLY A 554 9.72 10.51 -3.77
CA GLY A 554 9.34 9.67 -2.62
C GLY A 554 7.85 9.29 -2.63
N HIS A 555 7.49 8.24 -1.89
CA HIS A 555 6.11 7.77 -1.67
C HIS A 555 6.06 6.80 -0.48
N ALA A 556 4.88 6.64 0.15
CA ALA A 556 4.67 5.66 1.22
C ALA A 556 5.10 4.23 0.80
N TYR A 557 4.74 3.79 -0.41
CA TYR A 557 5.17 2.48 -0.95
C TYR A 557 6.69 2.28 -1.01
N ILE A 558 7.45 3.33 -1.32
CA ILE A 558 8.93 3.28 -1.29
C ILE A 558 9.39 3.03 0.14
N ALA A 559 8.82 3.75 1.10
CA ALA A 559 9.17 3.58 2.50
C ALA A 559 8.76 2.21 3.07
N SER A 560 7.60 1.67 2.70
CA SER A 560 7.15 0.32 3.10
C SER A 560 8.03 -0.77 2.51
N THR A 561 8.52 -0.57 1.27
CA THR A 561 9.49 -1.47 0.64
C THR A 561 10.85 -1.37 1.33
N LEU A 562 11.31 -0.16 1.68
CA LEU A 562 12.53 0.04 2.46
C LEU A 562 12.42 -0.64 3.83
N ASN A 563 11.30 -0.49 4.52
CA ASN A 563 11.04 -1.18 5.78
C ASN A 563 11.19 -2.70 5.63
N SER A 564 10.65 -3.26 4.56
CA SER A 564 10.74 -4.69 4.27
C SER A 564 12.18 -5.14 3.99
N ILE A 565 12.94 -4.36 3.23
CA ILE A 565 14.38 -4.57 3.03
C ILE A 565 15.15 -4.48 4.36
N GLY A 566 14.81 -3.52 5.22
CA GLY A 566 15.39 -3.38 6.55
C GLY A 566 15.22 -4.66 7.38
N HIS A 567 14.03 -5.27 7.36
CA HIS A 567 13.80 -6.57 8.01
C HIS A 567 14.59 -7.71 7.36
N ILE A 568 14.69 -7.76 6.04
CA ILE A 568 15.49 -8.78 5.34
C ILE A 568 16.96 -8.70 5.80
N LEU A 569 17.55 -7.50 5.78
CA LEU A 569 18.92 -7.28 6.25
C LEU A 569 19.10 -7.59 7.75
N TYR A 570 18.07 -7.31 8.56
CA TYR A 570 18.08 -7.65 9.99
C TYR A 570 18.21 -9.17 10.21
N TYR A 571 17.41 -9.97 9.49
CA TYR A 571 17.45 -11.42 9.62
C TYR A 571 18.71 -12.06 8.99
N GLU A 572 19.35 -11.39 8.03
CA GLU A 572 20.67 -11.78 7.53
C GLU A 572 21.82 -11.46 8.52
N GLY A 573 21.54 -10.79 9.63
CA GLY A 573 22.55 -10.39 10.62
C GLY A 573 23.26 -9.06 10.31
N LYS A 574 22.85 -8.34 9.25
CA LYS A 574 23.41 -7.04 8.86
C LYS A 574 22.72 -5.90 9.62
N HIS A 575 22.83 -5.91 10.94
CA HIS A 575 22.05 -5.03 11.83
C HIS A 575 22.31 -3.53 11.61
N ASP A 576 23.56 -3.13 11.34
CA ASP A 576 23.89 -1.71 11.11
C ASP A 576 23.38 -1.17 9.76
N GLU A 577 23.37 -2.00 8.72
CA GLU A 577 22.77 -1.65 7.43
C GLU A 577 21.25 -1.59 7.54
N SER A 578 20.66 -2.56 8.24
CA SER A 578 19.23 -2.60 8.55
C SER A 578 18.76 -1.33 9.27
N LEU A 579 19.49 -0.88 10.29
CA LEU A 579 19.17 0.34 11.03
C LEU A 579 19.14 1.58 10.12
N LYS A 580 20.16 1.74 9.26
CA LYS A 580 20.22 2.86 8.29
C LYS A 580 19.01 2.85 7.35
N ILE A 581 18.61 1.68 6.87
CA ILE A 581 17.45 1.54 5.98
C ILE A 581 16.15 1.85 6.73
N PHE A 582 16.00 1.39 7.97
CA PHE A 582 14.84 1.72 8.80
C PHE A 582 14.74 3.24 9.05
N GLU A 583 15.84 3.91 9.40
CA GLU A 583 15.87 5.37 9.60
C GLU A 583 15.49 6.17 8.35
N GLN A 584 15.95 5.72 7.17
CA GLN A 584 15.56 6.31 5.89
C GLN A 584 14.05 6.16 5.63
N ALA A 585 13.51 4.96 5.85
CA ALA A 585 12.08 4.70 5.72
C ALA A 585 11.26 5.54 6.72
N LEU A 586 11.70 5.63 7.98
CA LEU A 586 11.03 6.41 9.03
C LEU A 586 10.94 7.90 8.68
N THR A 587 12.04 8.45 8.16
CA THR A 587 12.11 9.86 7.75
C THR A 587 11.12 10.16 6.64
N MET A 588 11.00 9.24 5.67
CA MET A 588 10.01 9.35 4.61
C MET A 588 8.58 9.22 5.15
N LEU A 589 8.31 8.20 5.97
CA LEU A 589 6.97 7.96 6.52
C LEU A 589 6.48 9.11 7.40
N LYS A 590 7.34 9.70 8.25
CA LYS A 590 6.96 10.86 9.08
C LYS A 590 6.62 12.10 8.24
N LYS A 591 7.24 12.25 7.07
CA LYS A 591 6.90 13.33 6.12
C LYS A 591 5.52 13.13 5.49
N TYR A 592 5.17 11.89 5.14
CA TYR A 592 3.88 11.56 4.51
C TYR A 592 2.73 11.44 5.52
N TYR A 593 3.02 11.01 6.75
CA TYR A 593 2.06 10.80 7.82
C TYR A 593 2.41 11.61 9.08
N PRO A 594 2.31 12.95 9.06
CA PRO A 594 2.69 13.80 10.20
C PRO A 594 1.86 13.51 11.46
N CYS A 595 0.60 13.09 11.29
CA CYS A 595 -0.33 12.77 12.38
C CYS A 595 -0.25 11.31 12.85
N GLY A 596 0.76 10.55 12.38
CA GLY A 596 0.95 9.12 12.67
C GLY A 596 0.11 8.20 11.77
N HIS A 597 0.66 7.03 11.44
CA HIS A 597 0.03 5.99 10.62
C HIS A 597 0.59 4.61 11.00
N VAL A 598 -0.15 3.52 10.74
CA VAL A 598 0.29 2.16 11.10
C VAL A 598 1.62 1.75 10.46
N GLU A 599 1.92 2.25 9.26
CA GLU A 599 3.23 2.02 8.64
C GLU A 599 4.38 2.68 9.42
N VAL A 600 4.14 3.83 10.06
CA VAL A 600 5.12 4.47 10.96
C VAL A 600 5.38 3.55 12.14
N ALA A 601 4.33 2.98 12.74
CA ALA A 601 4.48 2.07 13.87
C ALA A 601 5.24 0.78 13.52
N PHE A 602 4.96 0.17 12.36
CA PHE A 602 5.71 -1.01 11.90
C PHE A 602 7.19 -0.72 11.69
N ASN A 603 7.51 0.46 11.14
CA ASN A 603 8.89 0.86 10.97
C ASN A 603 9.60 1.19 12.30
N LEU A 604 8.89 1.82 13.25
CA LEU A 604 9.40 2.03 14.60
C LEU A 604 9.72 0.71 15.30
N ALA A 605 8.85 -0.30 15.18
CA ALA A 605 9.10 -1.64 15.73
C ALA A 605 10.33 -2.32 15.08
N GLY A 606 10.50 -2.18 13.76
CA GLY A 606 11.71 -2.63 13.06
C GLY A 606 12.99 -1.92 13.56
N THR A 607 12.93 -0.60 13.73
CA THR A 607 14.01 0.23 14.29
C THR A 607 14.35 -0.20 15.71
N ALA A 608 13.33 -0.46 16.54
CA ALA A 608 13.51 -0.95 17.90
C ALA A 608 14.29 -2.28 17.91
N ASN A 609 13.88 -3.26 17.09
CA ASN A 609 14.54 -4.55 16.99
C ASN A 609 16.02 -4.42 16.60
N ALA A 610 16.35 -3.51 15.67
CA ALA A 610 17.73 -3.23 15.30
C ALA A 610 18.55 -2.68 16.49
N HIS A 611 17.97 -1.81 17.32
CA HIS A 611 18.61 -1.32 18.54
C HIS A 611 18.78 -2.39 19.63
N TYR A 612 17.84 -3.33 19.73
CA TYR A 612 17.98 -4.48 20.64
C TYR A 612 19.23 -5.29 20.33
N GLN A 613 19.52 -5.55 19.05
CA GLN A 613 20.73 -6.28 18.64
C GLN A 613 22.03 -5.54 18.98
N GLN A 614 21.99 -4.21 19.07
CA GLN A 614 23.11 -3.39 19.55
C GLN A 614 23.20 -3.31 21.09
N GLY A 615 22.32 -4.01 21.82
CA GLY A 615 22.24 -3.95 23.29
C GLY A 615 21.63 -2.65 23.83
N LYS A 616 21.01 -1.83 22.98
CA LYS A 616 20.45 -0.51 23.35
C LYS A 616 18.98 -0.65 23.79
N TYR A 617 18.77 -1.25 24.95
CA TYR A 617 17.45 -1.59 25.46
C TYR A 617 16.53 -0.37 25.70
N ASP A 618 17.05 0.78 26.13
CA ASP A 618 16.23 1.97 26.37
C ASP A 618 15.67 2.57 25.06
N GLN A 619 16.47 2.52 23.98
CA GLN A 619 16.01 2.94 22.65
C GLN A 619 14.95 1.97 22.12
N PHE A 620 15.17 0.66 22.28
CA PHE A 620 14.18 -0.36 21.94
C PHE A 620 12.83 -0.09 22.61
N LEU A 621 12.83 0.21 23.92
CA LEU A 621 11.61 0.48 24.68
C LEU A 621 10.92 1.75 24.16
N THR A 622 11.68 2.84 23.99
CA THR A 622 11.16 4.13 23.52
C THR A 622 10.47 4.01 22.16
N PHE A 623 11.10 3.31 21.19
CA PHE A 623 10.54 3.14 19.86
C PHE A 623 9.29 2.24 19.87
N ASN A 624 9.28 1.17 20.67
CA ASN A 624 8.11 0.31 20.81
C ASN A 624 6.95 0.99 21.55
N GLU A 625 7.22 1.86 22.53
CA GLU A 625 6.20 2.68 23.19
C GLU A 625 5.53 3.65 22.21
N GLN A 626 6.31 4.33 21.37
CA GLN A 626 5.78 5.18 20.29
C GLN A 626 4.96 4.38 19.27
N ALA A 627 5.45 3.19 18.89
CA ALA A 627 4.70 2.31 17.99
C ALA A 627 3.37 1.90 18.61
N LEU A 628 3.36 1.51 19.90
CA LEU A 628 2.17 1.11 20.64
C LEU A 628 1.14 2.24 20.76
N GLU A 629 1.57 3.48 21.01
CA GLU A 629 0.70 4.66 21.03
C GLU A 629 -0.04 4.83 19.70
N ILE A 630 0.69 4.72 18.59
CA ILE A 630 0.11 4.80 17.24
C ILE A 630 -0.85 3.63 17.01
N LEU A 631 -0.43 2.39 17.30
CA LEU A 631 -1.25 1.21 17.03
C LEU A 631 -2.55 1.20 17.84
N ARG A 632 -2.54 1.64 19.10
CA ARG A 632 -3.73 1.72 19.95
C ARG A 632 -4.79 2.70 19.44
N LYS A 633 -4.40 3.67 18.60
CA LYS A 633 -5.33 4.60 17.95
C LYS A 633 -6.09 3.96 16.79
N TYR A 634 -5.46 3.04 16.08
CA TYR A 634 -5.96 2.50 14.80
C TYR A 634 -6.50 1.07 14.90
N TYR A 635 -5.88 0.23 15.73
CA TYR A 635 -6.27 -1.16 15.92
C TYR A 635 -7.10 -1.33 17.20
N PHE A 636 -7.99 -2.34 17.18
CA PHE A 636 -8.63 -2.78 18.42
C PHE A 636 -7.58 -3.40 19.36
N PRO A 637 -7.83 -3.42 20.68
CA PRO A 637 -6.81 -3.82 21.64
C PRO A 637 -6.15 -5.16 21.34
N GLY A 638 -6.91 -6.21 21.00
CA GLY A 638 -6.38 -7.56 20.75
C GLY A 638 -5.74 -7.82 19.39
N HIS A 639 -5.37 -6.78 18.64
CA HIS A 639 -4.70 -6.96 17.36
C HIS A 639 -3.31 -7.59 17.52
N ASP A 640 -2.94 -8.52 16.63
CA ASP A 640 -1.69 -9.29 16.68
C ASP A 640 -0.44 -8.42 16.90
N GLU A 641 -0.36 -7.29 16.19
CA GLU A 641 0.80 -6.40 16.24
C GLU A 641 0.95 -5.70 17.60
N ILE A 642 -0.16 -5.41 18.30
CA ILE A 642 -0.13 -4.87 19.67
C ILE A 642 0.39 -5.93 20.63
N ILE A 643 -0.13 -7.15 20.51
CA ILE A 643 0.27 -8.31 21.34
C ILE A 643 1.76 -8.63 21.14
N CYS A 644 2.25 -8.56 19.90
CA CYS A 644 3.66 -8.76 19.56
C CYS A 644 4.56 -7.72 20.23
N ILE A 645 4.21 -6.42 20.12
CA ILE A 645 4.99 -5.34 20.75
C ILE A 645 5.01 -5.48 22.28
N LEU A 646 3.87 -5.77 22.92
CA LEU A 646 3.81 -5.98 24.38
C LEU A 646 4.68 -7.16 24.83
N SER A 647 4.64 -8.27 24.08
CA SER A 647 5.49 -9.44 24.34
C SER A 647 6.97 -9.11 24.20
N ASN A 648 7.35 -8.35 23.17
CA ASN A 648 8.73 -7.94 22.93
C ASN A 648 9.23 -6.97 24.01
N ILE A 649 8.38 -6.07 24.51
CA ILE A 649 8.69 -5.23 25.68
C ILE A 649 8.90 -6.10 26.93
N GLY A 650 7.99 -7.04 27.21
CA GLY A 650 8.12 -7.98 28.33
C GLY A 650 9.41 -8.79 28.26
N TYR A 651 9.82 -9.19 27.05
CA TYR A 651 11.09 -9.88 26.83
C TYR A 651 12.30 -9.02 27.18
N VAL A 652 12.38 -7.79 26.67
CA VAL A 652 13.50 -6.89 27.01
C VAL A 652 13.51 -6.50 28.48
N LYS A 653 12.36 -6.35 29.14
CA LYS A 653 12.29 -6.14 30.59
C LYS A 653 12.80 -7.35 31.37
N THR A 654 12.57 -8.56 30.88
CA THR A 654 13.13 -9.80 31.45
C THR A 654 14.66 -9.78 31.35
N GLU A 655 15.21 -9.42 30.20
CA GLU A 655 16.68 -9.29 29.98
C GLU A 655 17.30 -8.19 30.85
N GLN A 656 16.56 -7.11 31.16
CA GLN A 656 16.99 -6.07 32.10
C GLN A 656 16.91 -6.51 33.58
N GLY A 657 16.41 -7.72 33.88
CA GLY A 657 16.17 -8.18 35.25
C GLY A 657 14.97 -7.52 35.94
N LYS A 658 14.15 -6.75 35.21
CA LYS A 658 12.95 -6.07 35.71
C LYS A 658 11.76 -7.01 35.65
N TYR A 659 11.82 -8.07 36.45
CA TYR A 659 10.89 -9.21 36.37
C TYR A 659 9.43 -8.83 36.67
N ASP A 660 9.17 -7.94 37.63
CA ASP A 660 7.80 -7.54 37.97
C ASP A 660 7.15 -6.73 36.84
N GLU A 661 7.90 -5.82 36.20
CA GLU A 661 7.44 -5.12 35.00
C GLU A 661 7.20 -6.08 33.83
N ALA A 662 8.11 -7.05 33.63
CA ALA A 662 7.96 -8.06 32.58
C ALA A 662 6.69 -8.91 32.77
N LEU A 663 6.39 -9.31 34.02
CA LEU A 663 5.17 -10.04 34.36
C LEU A 663 3.91 -9.24 34.02
N ASP A 664 3.88 -7.94 34.32
CA ASP A 664 2.74 -7.08 33.97
C ASP A 664 2.48 -7.07 32.46
N PHE A 665 3.52 -6.87 31.63
CA PHE A 665 3.38 -6.91 30.18
C PHE A 665 2.92 -8.27 29.65
N TYR A 666 3.48 -9.38 30.16
CA TYR A 666 3.06 -10.71 29.73
C TYR A 666 1.66 -11.09 30.22
N GLN A 667 1.24 -10.63 31.40
CA GLN A 667 -0.12 -10.84 31.91
C GLN A 667 -1.14 -10.03 31.10
N GLN A 668 -0.83 -8.79 30.74
CA GLN A 668 -1.66 -8.00 29.81
C GLN A 668 -1.79 -8.71 28.46
N THR A 669 -0.67 -9.21 27.92
CA THR A 669 -0.64 -9.99 26.67
C THR A 669 -1.51 -11.23 26.76
N LEU A 670 -1.40 -11.99 27.86
CA LEU A 670 -2.18 -13.21 28.10
C LEU A 670 -3.68 -12.91 28.18
N ALA A 671 -4.07 -11.89 28.96
CA ALA A 671 -5.47 -11.48 29.12
C ALA A 671 -6.08 -11.04 27.78
N MET A 672 -5.30 -10.37 26.92
CA MET A 672 -5.73 -9.99 25.58
C MET A 672 -5.89 -11.22 24.68
N LEU A 673 -4.91 -12.12 24.67
CA LEU A 673 -4.97 -13.36 23.89
C LEU A 673 -6.18 -14.22 24.28
N GLU A 674 -6.41 -14.43 25.58
CA GLU A 674 -7.54 -15.20 26.10
C GLU A 674 -8.91 -14.56 25.79
N LYS A 675 -8.96 -13.23 25.67
CA LYS A 675 -10.20 -12.50 25.37
C LYS A 675 -10.56 -12.55 23.89
N TYR A 676 -9.59 -12.44 22.99
CA TYR A 676 -9.85 -12.21 21.56
C TYR A 676 -9.56 -13.43 20.67
N TYR A 677 -8.77 -14.40 21.14
CA TYR A 677 -8.42 -15.59 20.36
C TYR A 677 -9.03 -16.84 20.98
N PRO A 678 -9.28 -17.89 20.17
CA PRO A 678 -9.71 -19.18 20.70
C PRO A 678 -8.72 -19.71 21.73
N SER A 679 -9.23 -20.45 22.71
CA SER A 679 -8.44 -20.98 23.84
C SER A 679 -7.29 -21.91 23.43
N TYR A 680 -7.21 -22.33 22.17
CA TYR A 680 -6.15 -23.18 21.62
C TYR A 680 -5.10 -22.40 20.80
N HIS A 681 -5.14 -21.06 20.80
CA HIS A 681 -4.21 -20.24 20.05
C HIS A 681 -2.76 -20.45 20.55
N ALA A 682 -1.82 -20.70 19.63
CA ALA A 682 -0.44 -21.05 19.99
C ALA A 682 0.25 -19.97 20.83
N SER A 683 -0.04 -18.70 20.57
CA SER A 683 0.53 -17.58 21.34
C SER A 683 0.15 -17.61 22.83
N ILE A 684 -1.00 -18.17 23.21
CA ILE A 684 -1.37 -18.32 24.63
C ILE A 684 -0.36 -19.23 25.34
N ALA A 685 0.01 -20.37 24.73
CA ALA A 685 1.01 -21.29 25.28
C ALA A 685 2.37 -20.60 25.43
N ASN A 686 2.76 -19.84 24.41
CA ASN A 686 4.04 -19.13 24.41
C ASN A 686 4.08 -18.06 25.50
N THR A 687 3.02 -17.28 25.69
CA THR A 687 2.93 -16.28 26.76
C THR A 687 2.94 -16.92 28.15
N LEU A 688 2.25 -18.04 28.35
CA LEU A 688 2.32 -18.81 29.61
C LEU A 688 3.75 -19.30 29.90
N ASN A 689 4.45 -19.78 28.87
CA ASN A 689 5.85 -20.18 28.97
C ASN A 689 6.78 -18.98 29.30
N TYR A 690 6.52 -17.79 28.74
CA TYR A 690 7.27 -16.57 29.09
C TYR A 690 7.05 -16.16 30.54
N ILE A 691 5.79 -16.18 31.03
CA ILE A 691 5.47 -15.92 32.44
C ILE A 691 6.20 -16.92 33.35
N SER A 692 6.19 -18.20 32.99
CA SER A 692 6.91 -19.24 33.74
C SER A 692 8.41 -18.97 33.79
N ASN A 693 9.03 -18.55 32.69
CA ASN A 693 10.44 -18.20 32.66
C ASN A 693 10.76 -17.04 33.61
N VAL A 694 9.94 -15.98 33.61
CA VAL A 694 10.14 -14.84 34.51
C VAL A 694 9.99 -15.24 35.98
N LEU A 695 8.97 -16.04 36.31
CA LEU A 695 8.78 -16.57 37.67
C LEU A 695 9.95 -17.47 38.10
N ARG A 696 10.51 -18.26 37.19
CA ARG A 696 11.71 -19.06 37.43
C ARG A 696 12.93 -18.17 37.71
N CYS A 697 13.11 -17.08 36.98
CA CYS A 697 14.15 -16.08 37.28
C CYS A 697 13.98 -15.44 38.67
N GLN A 698 12.74 -15.36 39.18
CA GLN A 698 12.42 -14.96 40.55
C GLN A 698 12.52 -16.11 41.59
N SER A 699 12.97 -17.29 41.19
CA SER A 699 12.99 -18.51 42.03
C SER A 699 11.61 -18.98 42.54
N LYS A 700 10.52 -18.54 41.92
CA LYS A 700 9.14 -18.97 42.22
C LYS A 700 8.78 -20.23 41.42
N TYR A 701 9.48 -21.33 41.70
CA TYR A 701 9.41 -22.53 40.87
C TYR A 701 8.04 -23.21 40.86
N ASP A 702 7.31 -23.20 41.98
CA ASP A 702 5.98 -23.82 42.05
C ASP A 702 4.95 -23.09 41.18
N GLU A 703 4.96 -21.75 41.21
CA GLU A 703 4.11 -20.93 40.34
C GLU A 703 4.51 -21.11 38.87
N ALA A 704 5.82 -21.09 38.58
CA ALA A 704 6.34 -21.32 37.23
C ALA A 704 5.89 -22.68 36.65
N LEU A 705 5.88 -23.74 37.47
CA LEU A 705 5.45 -25.07 37.09
C LEU A 705 3.96 -25.09 36.73
N CYS A 706 3.11 -24.41 37.50
CA CYS A 706 1.68 -24.27 37.20
C CYS A 706 1.44 -23.65 35.81
N TYR A 707 2.15 -22.58 35.45
CA TYR A 707 2.00 -21.93 34.14
C TYR A 707 2.46 -22.82 32.99
N CYS A 708 3.59 -23.49 33.12
CA CYS A 708 4.07 -24.44 32.10
C CYS A 708 3.14 -25.65 31.94
N GLN A 709 2.63 -26.20 33.04
CA GLN A 709 1.70 -27.33 33.00
C GLN A 709 0.38 -26.93 32.32
N ARG A 710 -0.08 -25.70 32.58
CA ARG A 710 -1.25 -25.13 31.89
C ARG A 710 -1.01 -25.00 30.38
N ALA A 711 0.16 -24.50 29.97
CA ALA A 711 0.53 -24.41 28.57
C ALA A 711 0.55 -25.79 27.90
N LEU A 712 1.16 -26.79 28.55
CA LEU A 712 1.22 -28.16 28.06
C LEU A 712 -0.17 -28.79 27.93
N THR A 713 -1.00 -28.68 28.98
CA THR A 713 -2.36 -29.25 28.99
C THR A 713 -3.21 -28.68 27.84
N MET A 714 -3.07 -27.38 27.58
CA MET A 714 -3.74 -26.71 26.47
C MET A 714 -3.27 -27.28 25.12
N GLN A 715 -1.97 -27.45 24.93
CA GLN A 715 -1.41 -28.02 23.71
C GLN A 715 -1.81 -29.49 23.51
N GLU A 716 -1.79 -30.31 24.57
CA GLU A 716 -2.21 -31.73 24.56
C GLU A 716 -3.69 -31.89 24.20
N SER A 717 -4.54 -30.94 24.58
CA SER A 717 -5.97 -30.99 24.25
C SER A 717 -6.28 -30.74 22.77
N TYR A 718 -5.38 -30.09 22.03
CA TYR A 718 -5.62 -29.64 20.66
C TYR A 718 -4.76 -30.34 19.61
N TYR A 719 -3.48 -30.54 19.91
CA TYR A 719 -2.54 -31.14 18.98
C TYR A 719 -2.43 -32.65 19.20
N PRO A 720 -2.19 -33.44 18.13
CA PRO A 720 -1.85 -34.85 18.28
C PRO A 720 -0.62 -35.04 19.19
N SER A 721 -0.58 -36.17 19.87
CA SER A 721 0.54 -36.52 20.76
C SER A 721 1.89 -36.37 20.03
N GLY A 722 2.81 -35.64 20.66
CA GLY A 722 4.15 -35.40 20.14
C GLY A 722 4.24 -34.29 19.10
N HIS A 723 3.28 -33.37 19.01
CA HIS A 723 3.37 -32.20 18.12
C HIS A 723 4.52 -31.26 18.51
N ALA A 724 5.18 -30.66 17.51
CA ALA A 724 6.38 -29.82 17.69
C ALA A 724 6.20 -28.67 18.69
N SER A 725 4.99 -28.12 18.80
CA SER A 725 4.68 -27.03 19.75
C SER A 725 4.84 -27.42 21.22
N MET A 726 4.78 -28.71 21.56
CA MET A 726 4.91 -29.20 22.94
C MET A 726 6.34 -29.21 23.44
N ALA A 727 7.34 -29.19 22.54
CA ALA A 727 8.75 -29.31 22.91
C ALA A 727 9.22 -28.18 23.85
N SER A 728 8.76 -26.94 23.61
CA SER A 728 9.11 -25.79 24.44
C SER A 728 8.51 -25.90 25.85
N SER A 729 7.25 -26.33 25.97
CA SER A 729 6.62 -26.55 27.27
C SER A 729 7.26 -27.71 28.04
N PHE A 730 7.58 -28.83 27.38
CA PHE A 730 8.34 -29.92 28.02
C PHE A 730 9.68 -29.45 28.56
N SER A 731 10.47 -28.74 27.75
CA SER A 731 11.79 -28.26 28.20
C SER A 731 11.67 -27.22 29.31
N ASN A 732 10.67 -26.34 29.27
CA ASN A 732 10.45 -25.38 30.36
C ASN A 732 10.01 -26.06 31.67
N ILE A 733 9.18 -27.12 31.61
CA ILE A 733 8.86 -27.95 32.78
C ILE A 733 10.13 -28.58 33.34
N ALA A 734 10.95 -29.22 32.49
CA ALA A 734 12.20 -29.84 32.89
C ALA A 734 13.12 -28.86 33.60
N VAL A 735 13.36 -27.67 33.01
CA VAL A 735 14.24 -26.65 33.62
C VAL A 735 13.66 -26.10 34.93
N THR A 736 12.33 -25.98 35.06
CA THR A 736 11.70 -25.58 36.33
C THR A 736 11.85 -26.66 37.41
N LEU A 737 11.75 -27.95 37.05
CA LEU A 737 11.98 -29.08 37.97
C LEU A 737 13.43 -29.17 38.43
N ILE A 738 14.40 -28.82 37.57
CA ILE A 738 15.82 -28.67 37.97
C ILE A 738 15.95 -27.64 39.09
N GLY A 739 15.27 -26.49 38.96
CA GLY A 739 15.24 -25.45 39.99
C GLY A 739 14.66 -25.91 41.32
N GLN A 740 13.71 -26.86 41.30
CA GLN A 740 13.17 -27.54 42.48
C GLN A 740 14.07 -28.67 43.03
N GLY A 741 15.18 -29.00 42.35
CA GLY A 741 16.02 -30.15 42.68
C GLY A 741 15.44 -31.53 42.28
N LYS A 742 14.36 -31.56 41.50
CA LYS A 742 13.68 -32.79 41.06
C LYS A 742 14.26 -33.32 39.74
N TYR A 743 15.54 -33.69 39.77
CA TYR A 743 16.29 -34.04 38.55
C TYR A 743 15.74 -35.26 37.81
N ASN A 744 15.23 -36.29 38.50
CA ASN A 744 14.69 -37.49 37.85
C ASN A 744 13.41 -37.18 37.05
N GLU A 745 12.51 -36.36 37.59
CA GLU A 745 11.32 -35.91 36.87
C GLU A 745 11.71 -35.00 35.69
N ALA A 746 12.73 -34.17 35.86
CA ALA A 746 13.24 -33.32 34.78
C ALA A 746 13.76 -34.12 33.58
N ILE A 747 14.40 -35.27 33.82
CA ILE A 747 14.89 -36.16 32.74
C ILE A 747 13.72 -36.64 31.87
N ASP A 748 12.62 -37.13 32.46
CA ASP A 748 11.47 -37.63 31.70
C ASP A 748 10.90 -36.56 30.75
N PHE A 749 10.69 -35.33 31.26
CA PHE A 749 10.22 -34.22 30.44
C PHE A 749 11.24 -33.80 29.38
N GLN A 750 12.53 -33.79 29.69
CA GLN A 750 13.57 -33.41 28.74
C GLN A 750 13.77 -34.48 27.64
N GLU A 751 13.59 -35.77 27.95
CA GLU A 751 13.58 -36.85 26.96
C GLU A 751 12.40 -36.70 25.99
N ARG A 752 11.21 -36.36 26.51
CA ARG A 752 10.04 -36.06 25.68
C ARG A 752 10.27 -34.84 24.79
N ALA A 753 10.91 -33.79 25.31
CA ALA A 753 11.28 -32.61 24.54
C ALA A 753 12.26 -32.97 23.41
N LEU A 754 13.33 -33.70 23.73
CA LEU A 754 14.36 -34.12 22.78
C LEU A 754 13.77 -35.01 21.68
N SER A 755 13.00 -36.03 22.05
CA SER A 755 12.30 -36.93 21.10
C SER A 755 11.36 -36.15 20.17
N THR A 756 10.65 -35.14 20.69
CA THR A 756 9.77 -34.30 19.89
C THR A 756 10.56 -33.48 18.86
N VAL A 757 11.67 -32.85 19.25
CA VAL A 757 12.48 -32.04 18.32
C VAL A 757 13.24 -32.90 17.32
N GLU A 758 13.73 -34.08 17.69
CA GLU A 758 14.41 -35.02 16.78
C GLU A 758 13.46 -35.57 15.72
N LYS A 759 12.18 -35.77 16.06
CA LYS A 759 11.16 -36.25 15.12
C LYS A 759 10.76 -35.20 14.06
N HIS A 760 10.74 -33.92 14.43
CA HIS A 760 10.18 -32.86 13.58
C HIS A 760 11.24 -32.01 12.87
N ASN A 761 12.46 -31.99 13.37
CA ASN A 761 13.53 -31.18 12.78
C ASN A 761 14.57 -32.07 12.10
N PRO A 762 15.28 -31.57 11.07
CA PRO A 762 16.46 -32.24 10.54
C PRO A 762 17.47 -32.51 11.67
N ALA A 763 18.22 -33.61 11.57
CA ALA A 763 19.16 -34.07 12.62
C ALA A 763 20.23 -33.05 13.07
N ASN A 764 20.36 -31.93 12.35
CA ASN A 764 21.34 -30.88 12.58
C ASN A 764 20.71 -29.55 13.02
N HIS A 765 19.43 -29.55 13.42
CA HIS A 765 18.72 -28.32 13.79
C HIS A 765 19.13 -27.84 15.19
N SER A 766 19.30 -26.53 15.38
CA SER A 766 19.76 -25.93 16.66
C SER A 766 18.84 -26.26 17.85
N SER A 767 17.52 -26.42 17.63
CA SER A 767 16.61 -26.87 18.70
C SER A 767 16.98 -28.22 19.30
N ILE A 768 17.60 -29.13 18.53
CA ILE A 768 18.11 -30.41 19.03
C ILE A 768 19.33 -30.16 19.92
N ALA A 769 20.26 -29.29 19.51
CA ALA A 769 21.43 -28.94 20.30
C ALA A 769 21.05 -28.30 21.64
N VAL A 770 20.08 -27.38 21.66
CA VAL A 770 19.57 -26.76 22.90
C VAL A 770 18.98 -27.82 23.84
N ASN A 771 18.18 -28.75 23.32
CA ASN A 771 17.60 -29.82 24.15
C ASN A 771 18.65 -30.83 24.64
N MET A 772 19.67 -31.13 23.85
CA MET A 772 20.81 -31.94 24.28
C MET A 772 21.61 -31.21 25.36
N ASN A 773 21.84 -29.91 25.21
CA ASN A 773 22.54 -29.11 26.21
C ASN A 773 21.79 -29.08 27.56
N ASN A 774 20.46 -28.91 27.53
CA ASN A 774 19.63 -28.99 28.73
C ASN A 774 19.68 -30.38 29.38
N MET A 775 19.69 -31.46 28.57
CA MET A 775 19.87 -32.82 29.08
C MET A 775 21.23 -33.00 29.76
N GLY A 776 22.31 -32.53 29.12
CA GLY A 776 23.66 -32.55 29.69
C GLY A 776 23.72 -31.78 31.02
N PHE A 777 23.05 -30.64 31.11
CA PHE A 777 22.97 -29.86 32.35
C PHE A 777 22.26 -30.62 33.48
N ILE A 778 21.14 -31.30 33.20
CA ILE A 778 20.43 -32.13 34.19
C ILE A 778 21.35 -33.25 34.70
N LEU A 779 22.03 -33.95 33.80
CA LEU A 779 22.93 -35.05 34.13
C LEU A 779 24.15 -34.58 34.93
N ASN A 780 24.69 -33.41 34.60
CA ASN A 780 25.78 -32.77 35.36
C ASN A 780 25.34 -32.48 36.81
N LYS A 781 24.11 -31.98 37.03
CA LYS A 781 23.54 -31.80 38.38
C LYS A 781 23.29 -33.10 39.13
N GLN A 782 23.20 -34.24 38.43
CA GLN A 782 23.17 -35.57 39.04
C GLN A 782 24.57 -36.20 39.19
N GLU A 783 25.64 -35.44 38.95
CA GLU A 783 27.03 -35.93 38.98
C GLU A 783 27.33 -37.05 37.96
N LYS A 784 26.49 -37.21 36.93
CA LYS A 784 26.69 -38.14 35.81
C LYS A 784 27.54 -37.47 34.73
N TYR A 785 28.77 -37.13 35.08
CA TYR A 785 29.65 -36.29 34.27
C TYR A 785 29.95 -36.85 32.88
N ASP A 786 30.19 -38.16 32.74
CA ASP A 786 30.51 -38.78 31.44
C ASP A 786 29.32 -38.74 30.46
N GLU A 787 28.10 -38.98 30.95
CA GLU A 787 26.88 -38.87 30.14
C GLU A 787 26.59 -37.41 29.76
N ALA A 788 26.76 -36.48 30.71
CA ALA A 788 26.61 -35.05 30.47
C ALA A 788 27.57 -34.56 29.38
N LEU A 789 28.84 -34.98 29.46
CA LEU A 789 29.87 -34.64 28.48
C LEU A 789 29.50 -35.10 27.07
N ASN A 790 28.94 -36.31 26.93
CA ASN A 790 28.48 -36.83 25.64
C ASN A 790 27.42 -35.92 25.01
N PHE A 791 26.42 -35.50 25.79
CA PHE A 791 25.36 -34.62 25.31
C PHE A 791 25.88 -33.23 24.94
N HIS A 792 26.73 -32.61 25.77
CA HIS A 792 27.32 -31.31 25.46
C HIS A 792 28.22 -31.34 24.22
N GLN A 793 29.04 -32.38 24.03
CA GLN A 793 29.87 -32.54 22.83
C GLN A 793 29.04 -32.72 21.55
N ARG A 794 27.94 -33.46 21.62
CA ARG A 794 27.01 -33.59 20.48
C ARG A 794 26.34 -32.26 20.16
N ALA A 795 25.91 -31.51 21.18
CA ALA A 795 25.34 -30.18 21.00
C ALA A 795 26.35 -29.21 20.37
N LEU A 796 27.58 -29.18 20.88
CA LEU A 796 28.67 -28.36 20.35
C LEU A 796 28.93 -28.64 18.87
N LYS A 797 29.02 -29.92 18.49
CA LYS A 797 29.26 -30.34 17.10
C LYS A 797 28.14 -29.92 16.15
N ILE A 798 26.89 -29.86 16.62
CA ILE A 798 25.76 -29.37 15.82
C ILE A 798 25.90 -27.85 15.62
N GLU A 799 26.11 -27.11 16.71
CA GLU A 799 26.22 -25.63 16.66
C GLU A 799 27.42 -25.15 15.83
N GLU A 800 28.60 -25.76 16.00
CA GLU A 800 29.82 -25.42 15.23
C GLU A 800 29.66 -25.66 13.72
N LYS A 801 28.97 -26.74 13.33
CA LYS A 801 28.91 -27.15 11.93
C LYS A 801 27.83 -26.43 11.13
N TYR A 802 26.74 -26.00 11.77
CA TYR A 802 25.55 -25.54 11.05
C TYR A 802 25.01 -24.17 11.49
N CYS A 803 25.55 -23.56 12.56
CA CYS A 803 25.07 -22.27 13.09
C CYS A 803 26.21 -21.27 13.30
N SER A 804 26.79 -20.74 12.21
CA SER A 804 27.87 -19.73 12.26
C SER A 804 27.49 -18.39 12.91
N SER A 805 26.19 -18.13 13.11
CA SER A 805 25.66 -16.93 13.78
C SER A 805 25.48 -17.09 15.30
N GLN A 806 25.52 -18.31 15.85
CA GLN A 806 25.26 -18.59 17.28
C GLN A 806 26.55 -18.69 18.12
N LYS A 807 27.47 -17.75 17.93
CA LYS A 807 28.76 -17.73 18.65
C LYS A 807 28.59 -17.76 20.18
N ARG A 808 27.54 -17.14 20.71
CA ARG A 808 27.27 -17.12 22.16
C ARG A 808 26.92 -18.49 22.74
N GLU A 809 26.12 -19.30 22.05
CA GLU A 809 25.73 -20.64 22.53
C GLU A 809 26.92 -21.60 22.47
N ILE A 810 27.76 -21.51 21.43
CA ILE A 810 29.02 -22.27 21.36
C ILE A 810 29.89 -21.97 22.59
N ALA A 811 30.09 -20.69 22.91
CA ALA A 811 30.87 -20.28 24.09
C ALA A 811 30.29 -20.80 25.40
N LYS A 812 28.95 -20.83 25.53
CA LYS A 812 28.26 -21.38 26.69
C LYS A 812 28.47 -22.88 26.84
N ILE A 813 28.34 -23.64 25.75
CA ILE A 813 28.54 -25.10 25.76
C ILE A 813 30.00 -25.43 26.11
N LEU A 814 30.97 -24.69 25.55
CA LEU A 814 32.39 -24.83 25.87
C LEU A 814 32.65 -24.58 27.38
N GLY A 815 32.05 -23.53 27.95
CA GLY A 815 32.12 -23.28 29.39
C GLY A 815 31.56 -24.42 30.24
N LEU A 816 30.39 -24.96 29.87
CA LEU A 816 29.78 -26.11 30.57
C LEU A 816 30.63 -27.38 30.48
N ILE A 817 31.30 -27.60 29.35
CA ILE A 817 32.28 -28.70 29.20
C ILE A 817 33.50 -28.46 30.10
N GLY A 818 33.97 -27.21 30.20
CA GLY A 818 35.02 -26.81 31.13
C GLY A 818 34.66 -27.14 32.58
N ASP A 819 33.45 -26.77 33.02
CA ASP A 819 32.94 -27.07 34.37
C ASP A 819 32.93 -28.58 34.66
N ILE A 820 32.54 -29.40 33.68
CA ILE A 820 32.53 -30.86 33.83
C ILE A 820 33.96 -31.40 33.95
N PHE A 821 34.91 -30.91 33.15
CA PHE A 821 36.30 -31.34 33.26
C PHE A 821 36.94 -30.91 34.58
N GLU A 822 36.56 -29.75 35.12
CA GLU A 822 36.98 -29.33 36.45
C GLU A 822 36.43 -30.28 37.53
N ASN A 823 35.14 -30.62 37.47
CA ASN A 823 34.52 -31.58 38.39
C ASN A 823 35.12 -32.99 38.28
N LEU A 824 35.60 -33.38 37.09
CA LEU A 824 36.35 -34.63 36.85
C LEU A 824 37.83 -34.55 37.27
N ASN A 825 38.25 -33.45 37.88
CA ASN A 825 39.63 -33.17 38.30
C ASN A 825 40.65 -33.23 37.14
N LYS A 826 40.26 -32.70 35.97
CA LYS A 826 41.09 -32.58 34.75
C LYS A 826 41.32 -31.09 34.41
N PRO A 827 42.07 -30.35 35.25
CA PRO A 827 42.16 -28.88 35.19
C PRO A 827 42.78 -28.34 33.90
N ILE A 828 43.71 -29.06 33.27
CA ILE A 828 44.32 -28.65 31.99
C ILE A 828 43.29 -28.61 30.86
N LEU A 829 42.40 -29.61 30.80
CA LEU A 829 41.32 -29.64 29.81
C LEU A 829 40.29 -28.56 30.12
N ALA A 830 39.91 -28.40 31.40
CA ALA A 830 38.99 -27.34 31.82
C ALA A 830 39.49 -25.94 31.39
N LEU A 831 40.78 -25.67 31.61
CA LEU A 831 41.42 -24.42 31.22
C LEU A 831 41.34 -24.16 29.71
N ASP A 832 41.62 -25.16 28.88
CA ASP A 832 41.53 -25.05 27.41
C ASP A 832 40.11 -24.68 26.96
N TYR A 833 39.09 -25.40 27.47
CA TYR A 833 37.69 -25.11 27.15
C TYR A 833 37.24 -23.72 27.64
N TYR A 834 37.67 -23.29 28.82
CA TYR A 834 37.38 -21.93 29.30
C TYR A 834 38.03 -20.85 28.45
N GLN A 835 39.27 -21.04 28.01
CA GLN A 835 39.97 -20.10 27.13
C GLN A 835 39.27 -19.98 25.77
N GLN A 836 38.83 -21.10 25.18
CA GLN A 836 38.06 -21.09 23.95
C GLN A 836 36.71 -20.37 24.11
N ALA A 837 36.00 -20.64 25.21
CA ALA A 837 34.75 -19.94 25.54
C ALA A 837 34.95 -18.42 25.70
N LEU A 838 36.00 -18.02 26.43
CA LEU A 838 36.33 -16.61 26.66
C LEU A 838 36.70 -15.89 25.37
N ALA A 839 37.50 -16.52 24.50
CA ALA A 839 37.88 -15.94 23.21
C ALA A 839 36.66 -15.61 22.37
N ILE A 840 35.65 -16.49 22.36
CA ILE A 840 34.40 -16.24 21.64
C ILE A 840 33.58 -15.14 22.32
N TYR A 841 33.40 -15.19 23.65
CA TYR A 841 32.62 -14.16 24.35
C TYR A 841 33.22 -12.75 24.22
N LYS A 842 34.55 -12.60 24.19
CA LYS A 842 35.22 -11.30 23.94
C LYS A 842 34.88 -10.68 22.59
N THR A 843 34.48 -11.49 21.59
CA THR A 843 34.02 -10.99 20.29
C THR A 843 32.53 -10.62 20.26
N CYS A 844 31.74 -11.10 21.23
CA CYS A 844 30.28 -11.06 21.18
C CYS A 844 29.61 -10.28 22.32
N LEU A 845 30.33 -10.02 23.41
CA LEU A 845 29.83 -9.41 24.64
C LEU A 845 30.76 -8.28 25.09
N HIS A 846 30.22 -7.35 25.87
CA HIS A 846 31.01 -6.30 26.50
C HIS A 846 31.99 -6.91 27.52
N PRO A 847 33.22 -6.37 27.68
CA PRO A 847 34.20 -6.85 28.67
C PRO A 847 33.70 -6.98 30.12
N TRP A 848 32.64 -6.25 30.49
CA TRP A 848 32.07 -6.26 31.85
C TRP A 848 30.88 -7.21 32.00
N HIS A 849 30.60 -8.04 30.98
CA HIS A 849 29.51 -9.00 31.04
C HIS A 849 29.85 -10.11 32.04
N SER A 850 28.86 -10.52 32.85
CA SER A 850 29.04 -11.51 33.93
C SER A 850 29.74 -12.80 33.47
N ASN A 851 29.33 -13.36 32.33
CA ASN A 851 29.95 -14.57 31.75
C ASN A 851 31.42 -14.39 31.36
N VAL A 852 31.83 -13.19 30.91
CA VAL A 852 33.24 -12.90 30.58
C VAL A 852 34.04 -12.88 31.87
N TRP A 853 33.54 -12.15 32.87
CA TRP A 853 34.18 -12.03 34.16
C TRP A 853 34.30 -13.38 34.90
N SER A 854 33.25 -14.20 34.88
CA SER A 854 33.28 -15.53 35.52
C SER A 854 34.30 -16.46 34.88
N LEU A 855 34.44 -16.43 33.55
CA LEU A 855 35.44 -17.23 32.85
C LEU A 855 36.85 -16.72 33.10
N GLU A 856 37.06 -15.40 33.15
CA GLU A 856 38.36 -14.82 33.51
C GLU A 856 38.78 -15.25 34.92
N LEU A 857 37.85 -15.23 35.90
CA LEU A 857 38.11 -15.70 37.26
C LEU A 857 38.44 -17.21 37.31
N ASN A 858 37.71 -18.04 36.57
CA ASN A 858 37.96 -19.48 36.52
C ASN A 858 39.32 -19.80 35.88
N ILE A 859 39.67 -19.09 34.81
CA ILE A 859 40.96 -19.21 34.12
C ILE A 859 42.09 -18.75 35.04
N GLU A 860 41.91 -17.64 35.76
CA GLU A 860 42.90 -17.11 36.70
C GLU A 860 43.18 -18.11 37.82
N ARG A 861 42.13 -18.58 38.50
CA ARG A 861 42.22 -19.58 39.56
C ARG A 861 42.93 -20.85 39.10
N LEU A 862 42.50 -21.44 37.97
CA LEU A 862 43.10 -22.69 37.47
C LEU A 862 44.55 -22.51 37.01
N SER A 863 44.90 -21.33 36.48
CA SER A 863 46.28 -21.06 36.06
C SER A 863 47.21 -20.89 37.24
N GLU A 864 46.74 -20.26 38.33
CA GLU A 864 47.47 -20.19 39.61
C GLU A 864 47.67 -21.58 40.21
N GLU A 865 46.62 -22.42 40.27
CA GLU A 865 46.70 -23.79 40.78
C GLU A 865 47.68 -24.68 39.98
N LEU A 866 47.81 -24.43 38.68
CA LEU A 866 48.69 -25.18 37.77
C LEU A 866 50.10 -24.58 37.63
N GLY A 867 50.36 -23.40 38.19
CA GLY A 867 51.64 -22.69 38.04
C GLY A 867 51.92 -22.20 36.61
N ILE A 868 50.86 -21.91 35.83
CA ILE A 868 50.95 -21.42 34.46
C ILE A 868 50.87 -19.88 34.49
N GLN A 869 51.85 -19.19 33.89
CA GLN A 869 51.76 -17.73 33.69
C GLN A 869 50.73 -17.42 32.59
N LEU A 870 49.74 -16.59 32.94
CA LEU A 870 48.65 -16.10 32.07
C LEU A 870 49.11 -15.13 30.98
#